data_AF-A0A820NSV9-F1
#
_entry.id   AF-A0A820NSV9-F1
#
_cell.length_a   1.000
_cell.length_b   1.000
_cell.length_c   1.000
_cell.angle_alpha   90.00
_cell.angle_beta   90.00
_cell.angle_gamma   90.00
#
_symmetry.space_group_name_H-M   'P 1'
#
loop_
_entity.id
_entity.type
_entity.pdbx_description
1 polymer ?
#
loop_
_entity_poly.entity_id
_entity_poly.type
_entity_poly.pdbx_seq_one_letter_code
_entity_poly.pdbx_strand_id
1 'polypeptide(L)'
;MVVANHIVNKIAVYLGHGDGTFKDPTMYSTGSYSSPYMVTVGDFNNDNRLDIAVANFGTNNINIFHGFGDGSFASQIELSTGASRPIAIVAVDFNNDSLLDIATANHGTHSISIFYGYDHGNFSPANTYSTGYDPLPSSLAAGDFNNDNYLDLAIANYGTNNVGVLFGNSNRTFEKQITFSTGFASHPYSIAIGHFNNDGFVDIAIANSGTHEIRILSNNGNRTFNHQATYFVGSASPYAIGVGDFNQDNRLDIVITNKGIENIGVLVGYGNGYFENPIMYSTGSYSSISVAIGDFNKDHRLDIIVANNDTSSIDILLGKYEGFLNQTRYSVGSYPQSVAIADFNNDTQPDIVVANWNSNDVSVLFGYENGSLANQTRYSVGSGPQSVVVGDLNNDTQLDIVVANMDSNDVSVLFGYKNGSFAKETRYSVGSYPYSVAVGDLNNDTQLDIVVANMDSNDVSVLFGYENGSFAKETRYLVGSYPQSVAVGDFNNDTLLDIVVANSAGDDVIGSYPQSVAVGDFNNDTLLDIVVANSAGDDVSVLLGYDNGSFGNETRYSVGSRPISVAIGDFNKDTRLDIVVANQVGNDVSVLLGYENGSFAKETRYSVDSYPQSVAVGDFNNDTRLDIVVANTASNDVSVLLGYDYLVFVKQMMLITGNGSRPHSLVISDFNNDGLIDIGVVNLFTQNIGIFLAHDNMSFRNQLTYSTRPYLSPCSMAVGDFNNDTQVDIVFGSCGSDTVGVFLGYGNGSLGNVMVYPTGSNSSRYSLAVGDINNDTMQDIVIANHDNNNLGIFLGYGNGTFSSIILFPLDYGSNPFSIGIGDFNNDRKLDIAVANNGTDSLNILLQTC
;
A
#
# COMPACT_ATOMS: atom_id res chain seq x y z
N MET A 1 -10.09 -9.31 8.76
CA MET A 1 -9.39 -8.18 8.13
C MET A 1 -8.73 -8.65 6.91
N VAL A 2 -9.04 -8.03 5.78
CA VAL A 2 -8.40 -8.25 4.49
C VAL A 2 -8.09 -6.85 3.96
N VAL A 3 -6.81 -6.49 3.86
CA VAL A 3 -6.38 -5.17 3.41
C VAL A 3 -5.74 -5.32 2.04
N ALA A 4 -6.40 -4.86 0.98
CA ALA A 4 -5.78 -4.85 -0.34
C ALA A 4 -4.82 -3.66 -0.46
N ASN A 5 -3.53 -3.94 -0.55
CA ASN A 5 -2.48 -2.93 -0.49
C ASN A 5 -1.89 -2.65 -1.88
N HIS A 6 -2.26 -1.48 -2.44
CA HIS A 6 -1.99 -1.04 -3.82
C HIS A 6 -0.49 -0.86 -4.20
N ILE A 7 0.49 -1.03 -3.31
CA ILE A 7 1.90 -0.88 -3.71
C ILE A 7 2.79 -2.04 -3.23
N VAL A 8 2.55 -2.64 -2.06
CA VAL A 8 3.28 -3.86 -1.63
C VAL A 8 2.73 -5.13 -2.26
N ASN A 9 1.59 -5.01 -2.94
CA ASN A 9 1.04 -6.07 -3.76
C ASN A 9 0.77 -7.31 -2.93
N LYS A 10 0.04 -7.09 -1.84
CA LYS A 10 -0.46 -8.12 -0.96
C LYS A 10 -1.89 -7.77 -0.55
N ILE A 11 -2.66 -8.78 -0.19
CA ILE A 11 -3.75 -8.63 0.75
C ILE A 11 -3.26 -9.00 2.15
N ALA A 12 -3.46 -8.14 3.14
CA ALA A 12 -3.13 -8.44 4.53
C ALA A 12 -4.34 -9.01 5.24
N VAL A 13 -4.24 -10.22 5.74
CA VAL A 13 -5.36 -10.90 6.41
C VAL A 13 -5.15 -10.94 7.91
N TYR A 14 -5.95 -10.24 8.69
CA TYR A 14 -5.87 -10.27 10.15
C TYR A 14 -7.09 -10.99 10.70
N LEU A 15 -6.82 -11.97 11.57
CA LEU A 15 -7.82 -12.76 12.28
C LEU A 15 -8.02 -12.15 13.66
N GLY A 16 -9.27 -11.84 14.00
CA GLY A 16 -9.66 -11.39 15.31
C GLY A 16 -9.38 -12.47 16.35
N HIS A 17 -8.88 -12.08 17.52
CA HIS A 17 -8.81 -12.96 18.68
C HIS A 17 -10.17 -13.12 19.36
N GLY A 18 -11.15 -12.30 18.99
CA GLY A 18 -12.39 -12.23 19.73
C GLY A 18 -12.19 -11.66 21.11
N ASP A 19 -11.14 -10.87 21.31
CA ASP A 19 -10.99 -9.89 22.39
C ASP A 19 -10.71 -8.48 21.79
N GLY A 20 -10.97 -8.34 20.48
CA GLY A 20 -10.87 -7.14 19.68
C GLY A 20 -9.44 -6.72 19.34
N THR A 21 -8.48 -7.49 19.84
CA THR A 21 -7.14 -7.53 19.26
C THR A 21 -7.12 -8.47 18.06
N PHE A 22 -6.16 -8.24 17.18
CA PHE A 22 -5.94 -9.06 15.99
C PHE A 22 -4.68 -9.89 16.20
N LYS A 23 -4.67 -11.12 15.69
CA LYS A 23 -3.40 -11.77 15.38
C LYS A 23 -2.61 -10.91 14.40
N ASP A 24 -1.29 -11.09 14.42
CA ASP A 24 -0.42 -10.55 13.39
C ASP A 24 -0.97 -10.87 12.00
N PRO A 25 -0.99 -9.90 11.07
CA PRO A 25 -1.55 -10.10 9.75
C PRO A 25 -0.82 -11.21 9.02
N THR A 26 -1.59 -12.17 8.52
CA THR A 26 -1.10 -13.08 7.50
C THR A 26 -1.13 -12.37 6.16
N MET A 27 0.04 -12.00 5.67
CA MET A 27 0.19 -11.32 4.40
C MET A 27 0.13 -12.32 3.25
N TYR A 28 -0.87 -12.21 2.40
CA TYR A 28 -0.95 -12.96 1.16
C TYR A 28 -0.52 -12.07 0.02
N SER A 29 0.62 -12.37 -0.60
CA SER A 29 1.04 -11.67 -1.81
C SER A 29 -0.05 -11.74 -2.88
N THR A 30 -0.26 -10.63 -3.57
CA THR A 30 -0.95 -10.48 -4.86
C THR A 30 0.06 -10.35 -6.03
N GLY A 31 1.37 -10.45 -5.74
CA GLY A 31 2.50 -10.51 -6.69
C GLY A 31 3.20 -9.15 -6.90
N SER A 32 4.53 -9.07 -7.00
CA SER A 32 5.25 -7.78 -7.10
C SER A 32 4.69 -6.84 -8.17
N TYR A 33 4.47 -5.57 -7.82
CA TYR A 33 3.79 -4.49 -8.55
C TYR A 33 2.31 -4.70 -8.88
N SER A 34 1.59 -5.63 -8.22
CA SER A 34 0.19 -5.88 -8.50
C SER A 34 -0.74 -4.68 -8.41
N SER A 35 -0.54 -3.74 -7.50
CA SER A 35 -1.39 -2.54 -7.46
C SER A 35 -2.90 -2.85 -7.35
N PRO A 36 -3.34 -3.59 -6.32
CA PRO A 36 -4.75 -3.97 -6.16
C PRO A 36 -5.68 -2.75 -6.09
N TYR A 37 -6.60 -2.64 -7.05
CA TYR A 37 -7.48 -1.49 -7.30
C TYR A 37 -8.93 -1.74 -6.88
N MET A 38 -9.40 -2.98 -7.02
CA MET A 38 -10.76 -3.38 -6.65
C MET A 38 -10.72 -4.77 -6.03
N VAL A 39 -11.58 -4.99 -5.03
CA VAL A 39 -11.81 -6.29 -4.40
C VAL A 39 -13.27 -6.66 -4.59
N THR A 40 -13.51 -7.94 -4.87
CA THR A 40 -14.83 -8.55 -4.77
C THR A 40 -14.73 -9.82 -3.94
N VAL A 41 -15.85 -10.19 -3.32
CA VAL A 41 -15.95 -11.37 -2.46
C VAL A 41 -17.05 -12.25 -3.01
N GLY A 42 -16.80 -13.56 -3.05
CA GLY A 42 -17.73 -14.56 -3.55
C GLY A 42 -17.23 -15.96 -3.22
N ASP A 43 -18.06 -16.96 -3.39
CA ASP A 43 -17.65 -18.37 -3.26
C ASP A 43 -17.19 -18.86 -4.64
N PHE A 44 -15.89 -18.76 -4.91
CA PHE A 44 -15.27 -19.05 -6.21
C PHE A 44 -14.96 -20.53 -6.40
N ASN A 45 -14.95 -21.32 -5.32
CA ASN A 45 -14.74 -22.77 -5.37
C ASN A 45 -15.98 -23.61 -5.00
N ASN A 46 -17.10 -22.97 -4.63
CA ASN A 46 -18.37 -23.56 -4.25
C ASN A 46 -18.29 -24.46 -2.99
N ASP A 47 -17.45 -24.09 -2.02
CA ASP A 47 -17.30 -24.79 -0.74
C ASP A 47 -18.13 -24.14 0.40
N ASN A 48 -18.96 -23.14 0.07
CA ASN A 48 -19.75 -22.29 0.97
C ASN A 48 -18.91 -21.44 1.93
N ARG A 49 -17.66 -21.14 1.56
CA ARG A 49 -16.80 -20.18 2.27
C ARG A 49 -16.52 -19.01 1.34
N LEU A 50 -16.27 -17.86 1.94
CA LEU A 50 -15.99 -16.66 1.16
C LEU A 50 -14.53 -16.69 0.70
N ASP A 51 -14.37 -16.52 -0.60
CA ASP A 51 -13.11 -16.35 -1.28
C ASP A 51 -12.94 -14.88 -1.71
N ILE A 52 -11.72 -14.48 -2.06
CA ILE A 52 -11.40 -13.09 -2.38
C ILE A 52 -10.83 -13.02 -3.78
N ALA A 53 -11.39 -12.15 -4.62
CA ALA A 53 -10.83 -11.80 -5.91
C ALA A 53 -10.37 -10.34 -5.92
N VAL A 54 -9.13 -10.13 -6.35
CA VAL A 54 -8.46 -8.83 -6.30
C VAL A 54 -8.01 -8.45 -7.70
N ALA A 55 -8.50 -7.32 -8.22
CA ALA A 55 -8.04 -6.77 -9.49
C ALA A 55 -6.78 -5.95 -9.27
N ASN A 56 -5.71 -6.35 -9.93
CA ASN A 56 -4.39 -5.79 -9.75
C ASN A 56 -4.01 -4.93 -10.95
N PHE A 57 -4.08 -3.61 -10.76
CA PHE A 57 -3.87 -2.60 -11.79
C PHE A 57 -2.46 -2.64 -12.40
N GLY A 58 -1.46 -3.06 -11.63
CA GLY A 58 -0.04 -2.94 -11.97
C GLY A 58 0.58 -4.23 -12.51
N THR A 59 0.25 -5.40 -11.93
CA THR A 59 0.67 -6.72 -12.47
C THR A 59 -0.21 -7.18 -13.61
N ASN A 60 -1.35 -6.52 -13.85
CA ASN A 60 -2.24 -6.87 -14.95
C ASN A 60 -2.76 -8.30 -14.79
N ASN A 61 -3.24 -8.61 -13.58
CA ASN A 61 -3.81 -9.91 -13.23
C ASN A 61 -5.02 -9.72 -12.29
N ILE A 62 -5.75 -10.79 -12.07
CA ILE A 62 -6.69 -10.93 -10.96
C ILE A 62 -6.11 -12.01 -10.04
N ASN A 63 -6.04 -11.76 -8.75
CA ASN A 63 -5.62 -12.78 -7.79
C ASN A 63 -6.82 -13.30 -7.04
N ILE A 64 -6.94 -14.63 -6.99
CA ILE A 64 -7.97 -15.31 -6.23
C ILE A 64 -7.33 -16.01 -5.04
N PHE A 65 -7.92 -15.79 -3.88
CA PHE A 65 -7.53 -16.40 -2.63
C PHE A 65 -8.70 -17.25 -2.13
N HIS A 66 -8.55 -18.57 -2.23
CA HIS A 66 -9.55 -19.51 -1.72
C HIS A 66 -9.46 -19.57 -0.20
N GLY A 67 -10.56 -19.31 0.47
CA GLY A 67 -10.64 -19.34 1.92
C GLY A 67 -10.73 -20.76 2.45
N PHE A 68 -9.90 -21.10 3.44
CA PHE A 68 -10.06 -22.36 4.17
C PHE A 68 -11.21 -22.30 5.19
N GLY A 69 -11.78 -21.12 5.44
CA GLY A 69 -12.86 -20.91 6.41
C GLY A 69 -12.40 -20.92 7.86
N ASP A 70 -11.09 -20.80 8.09
CA ASP A 70 -10.43 -20.43 9.35
C ASP A 70 -9.69 -19.09 9.21
N GLY A 71 -10.00 -18.37 8.12
CA GLY A 71 -9.43 -17.09 7.72
C GLY A 71 -8.01 -17.15 7.20
N SER A 72 -7.42 -18.34 7.09
CA SER A 72 -6.30 -18.53 6.20
C SER A 72 -6.79 -18.74 4.77
N PHE A 73 -5.99 -18.29 3.82
CA PHE A 73 -6.24 -18.46 2.39
C PHE A 73 -5.20 -19.39 1.76
N ALA A 74 -5.62 -20.11 0.74
CA ALA A 74 -4.70 -20.84 -0.12
C ALA A 74 -3.73 -19.86 -0.82
N SER A 75 -2.62 -20.41 -1.33
CA SER A 75 -1.73 -19.66 -2.20
C SER A 75 -2.52 -19.02 -3.36
N GLN A 76 -2.20 -17.77 -3.68
CA GLN A 76 -2.86 -17.03 -4.76
C GLN A 76 -2.98 -17.87 -6.03
N ILE A 77 -4.18 -17.92 -6.59
CA ILE A 77 -4.36 -18.29 -7.99
C ILE A 77 -4.22 -16.99 -8.77
N GLU A 78 -3.13 -16.88 -9.51
CA GLU A 78 -2.87 -15.73 -10.35
C GLU A 78 -3.53 -15.92 -11.71
N LEU A 79 -4.49 -15.06 -12.01
CA LEU A 79 -5.20 -15.02 -13.27
C LEU A 79 -4.66 -13.85 -14.10
N SER A 80 -3.62 -14.11 -14.89
CA SER A 80 -3.09 -13.08 -15.80
C SER A 80 -4.20 -12.61 -16.75
N THR A 81 -4.47 -11.30 -16.78
CA THR A 81 -5.45 -10.73 -17.72
C THR A 81 -4.88 -10.61 -19.13
N GLY A 82 -3.55 -10.72 -19.28
CA GLY A 82 -2.82 -10.43 -20.51
C GLY A 82 -2.98 -8.99 -21.01
N ALA A 83 -3.45 -8.09 -20.13
CA ALA A 83 -4.08 -6.82 -20.49
C ALA A 83 -3.89 -5.77 -19.38
N SER A 84 -3.54 -4.51 -19.69
CA SER A 84 -3.11 -3.58 -18.65
C SER A 84 -4.23 -2.85 -17.92
N ARG A 85 -4.05 -2.65 -16.61
CA ARG A 85 -4.91 -1.85 -15.72
C ARG A 85 -6.34 -2.35 -15.58
N PRO A 86 -6.60 -3.54 -14.99
CA PRO A 86 -7.94 -3.94 -14.59
C PRO A 86 -8.52 -2.97 -13.53
N ILE A 87 -9.69 -2.38 -13.79
CA ILE A 87 -10.31 -1.37 -12.91
C ILE A 87 -11.71 -1.74 -12.39
N ALA A 88 -12.29 -2.83 -12.91
CA ALA A 88 -13.62 -3.30 -12.50
C ALA A 88 -13.64 -4.83 -12.47
N ILE A 89 -14.41 -5.42 -11.56
CA ILE A 89 -14.66 -6.85 -11.47
C ILE A 89 -16.16 -7.10 -11.47
N VAL A 90 -16.61 -8.02 -12.32
CA VAL A 90 -17.95 -8.62 -12.26
C VAL A 90 -17.77 -10.10 -12.04
N ALA A 91 -18.36 -10.63 -10.96
CA ALA A 91 -18.33 -12.05 -10.61
C ALA A 91 -19.74 -12.66 -10.78
N VAL A 92 -19.94 -13.41 -11.86
CA VAL A 92 -21.22 -14.04 -12.23
C VAL A 92 -20.96 -15.32 -13.00
N ASP A 93 -21.91 -16.23 -13.08
CA ASP A 93 -21.81 -17.44 -13.90
C ASP A 93 -22.18 -17.13 -15.37
N PHE A 94 -21.19 -16.94 -16.23
CA PHE A 94 -21.40 -16.66 -17.66
C PHE A 94 -21.75 -17.92 -18.45
N ASN A 95 -21.33 -19.10 -17.98
CA ASN A 95 -21.41 -20.35 -18.73
C ASN A 95 -22.49 -21.33 -18.23
N ASN A 96 -23.23 -20.93 -17.20
CA ASN A 96 -24.34 -21.64 -16.58
C ASN A 96 -23.93 -23.01 -16.01
N ASP A 97 -22.73 -23.10 -15.45
CA ASP A 97 -22.22 -24.29 -14.77
C ASP A 97 -22.30 -24.22 -13.23
N SER A 98 -22.98 -23.18 -12.72
CA SER A 98 -23.17 -22.87 -11.30
C SER A 98 -21.88 -22.55 -10.54
N LEU A 99 -20.80 -22.24 -11.24
CA LEU A 99 -19.56 -21.70 -10.67
C LEU A 99 -19.44 -20.22 -11.05
N LEU A 100 -18.90 -19.41 -10.14
CA LEU A 100 -18.66 -18.00 -10.44
C LEU A 100 -17.51 -17.85 -11.43
N ASP A 101 -17.79 -17.17 -12.54
CA ASP A 101 -16.80 -16.70 -13.50
C ASP A 101 -16.42 -15.23 -13.18
N ILE A 102 -15.28 -14.77 -13.71
CA ILE A 102 -14.80 -13.40 -13.49
C ILE A 102 -14.64 -12.67 -14.82
N ALA A 103 -15.23 -11.49 -14.93
CA ALA A 103 -14.95 -10.53 -15.99
C ALA A 103 -14.31 -9.26 -15.44
N THR A 104 -13.31 -8.73 -16.16
CA THR A 104 -12.65 -7.47 -15.78
C THR A 104 -12.44 -6.52 -16.95
N ALA A 105 -12.61 -5.22 -16.69
CA ALA A 105 -12.32 -4.14 -17.63
C ALA A 105 -10.87 -3.66 -17.50
N ASN A 106 -10.08 -3.88 -18.55
CA ASN A 106 -8.69 -3.45 -18.63
C ASN A 106 -8.60 -2.09 -19.31
N HIS A 107 -8.49 -1.04 -18.49
CA HIS A 107 -8.51 0.34 -18.93
C HIS A 107 -7.32 0.71 -19.84
N GLY A 108 -6.13 0.12 -19.59
CA GLY A 108 -4.89 0.48 -20.27
C GLY A 108 -4.68 -0.20 -21.63
N THR A 109 -5.08 -1.46 -21.78
CA THR A 109 -5.01 -2.18 -23.07
C THR A 109 -6.31 -2.17 -23.85
N HIS A 110 -7.34 -1.50 -23.35
CA HIS A 110 -8.60 -1.36 -24.08
C HIS A 110 -9.25 -2.74 -24.35
N SER A 111 -9.38 -3.57 -23.32
CA SER A 111 -9.88 -4.94 -23.48
C SER A 111 -10.67 -5.42 -22.26
N ILE A 112 -11.49 -6.45 -22.46
CA ILE A 112 -12.11 -7.21 -21.37
C ILE A 112 -11.43 -8.57 -21.27
N SER A 113 -11.11 -9.00 -20.06
CA SER A 113 -10.61 -10.37 -19.82
C SER A 113 -11.64 -11.16 -19.04
N ILE A 114 -11.92 -12.39 -19.48
CA ILE A 114 -12.90 -13.27 -18.86
C ILE A 114 -12.24 -14.60 -18.48
N PHE A 115 -12.50 -15.05 -17.26
CA PHE A 115 -11.97 -16.27 -16.66
C PHE A 115 -13.14 -17.15 -16.25
N TYR A 116 -13.22 -18.36 -16.83
CA TYR A 116 -14.28 -19.30 -16.50
C TYR A 116 -13.87 -20.20 -15.33
N GLY A 117 -14.72 -20.27 -14.31
CA GLY A 117 -14.60 -21.24 -13.24
C GLY A 117 -14.75 -22.67 -13.76
N TYR A 118 -13.99 -23.60 -13.19
CA TYR A 118 -14.18 -25.04 -13.36
C TYR A 118 -13.55 -25.81 -12.21
N ASP A 119 -13.92 -27.08 -12.06
CA ASP A 119 -13.35 -28.02 -11.08
C ASP A 119 -13.17 -27.42 -9.67
N HIS A 120 -14.19 -26.72 -9.16
CA HIS A 120 -14.27 -26.21 -7.79
C HIS A 120 -13.05 -25.36 -7.39
N GLY A 121 -12.90 -24.20 -8.04
CA GLY A 121 -11.90 -23.18 -7.70
C GLY A 121 -10.78 -22.99 -8.72
N ASN A 122 -10.77 -23.73 -9.84
CA ASN A 122 -9.85 -23.46 -10.94
C ASN A 122 -10.48 -22.50 -11.94
N PHE A 123 -9.63 -21.78 -12.68
CA PHE A 123 -10.06 -20.81 -13.68
C PHE A 123 -9.37 -21.06 -15.02
N SER A 124 -10.11 -20.82 -16.11
CA SER A 124 -9.54 -20.91 -17.45
C SER A 124 -8.49 -19.81 -17.64
N PRO A 125 -7.53 -19.96 -18.56
CA PRO A 125 -6.74 -18.83 -19.03
C PRO A 125 -7.65 -17.67 -19.49
N ALA A 126 -7.15 -16.43 -19.41
CA ALA A 126 -7.89 -15.26 -19.86
C ALA A 126 -8.33 -15.39 -21.32
N ASN A 127 -9.64 -15.35 -21.52
CA ASN A 127 -10.21 -15.07 -22.84
C ASN A 127 -10.30 -13.55 -22.98
N THR A 128 -9.32 -12.95 -23.65
CA THR A 128 -9.21 -11.50 -23.80
C THR A 128 -9.90 -11.02 -25.08
N TYR A 129 -10.82 -10.07 -24.93
CA TYR A 129 -11.59 -9.47 -26.00
C TYR A 129 -11.23 -7.98 -26.14
N SER A 130 -10.72 -7.58 -27.30
CA SER A 130 -10.41 -6.17 -27.57
C SER A 130 -11.70 -5.34 -27.68
N THR A 131 -11.70 -4.17 -27.04
CA THR A 131 -12.78 -3.18 -27.11
C THR A 131 -12.54 -2.09 -28.17
N GLY A 132 -11.46 -2.20 -28.95
CA GLY A 132 -11.09 -1.26 -30.02
C GLY A 132 -9.88 -0.38 -29.71
N TYR A 133 -9.76 0.74 -30.42
CA TYR A 133 -8.65 1.70 -30.29
C TYR A 133 -9.10 2.90 -29.43
N ASP A 134 -8.43 3.12 -28.29
CA ASP A 134 -8.72 4.13 -27.25
C ASP A 134 -10.13 4.16 -26.58
N PRO A 135 -10.82 3.02 -26.35
CA PRO A 135 -12.16 2.98 -25.75
C PRO A 135 -12.23 3.34 -24.27
N LEU A 136 -11.17 3.16 -23.46
CA LEU A 136 -11.15 3.41 -22.01
C LEU A 136 -12.41 2.86 -21.30
N PRO A 137 -12.58 1.53 -21.18
CA PRO A 137 -13.78 0.95 -20.57
C PRO A 137 -13.92 1.41 -19.11
N SER A 138 -15.07 1.96 -18.74
CA SER A 138 -15.31 2.64 -17.44
C SER A 138 -16.34 1.95 -16.55
N SER A 139 -17.25 1.16 -17.12
CA SER A 139 -18.34 0.50 -16.41
C SER A 139 -18.74 -0.80 -17.13
N LEU A 140 -19.16 -1.81 -16.35
CA LEU A 140 -19.57 -3.13 -16.81
C LEU A 140 -20.95 -3.49 -16.26
N ALA A 141 -21.75 -4.20 -17.05
CA ALA A 141 -23.00 -4.83 -16.60
C ALA A 141 -23.18 -6.18 -17.31
N ALA A 142 -23.52 -7.22 -16.55
CA ALA A 142 -23.75 -8.57 -17.07
C ALA A 142 -25.25 -8.88 -17.10
N GLY A 143 -25.72 -9.46 -18.21
CA GLY A 143 -27.13 -9.83 -18.43
C GLY A 143 -27.27 -10.64 -19.71
N ASP A 144 -28.30 -11.47 -19.83
CA ASP A 144 -28.58 -12.21 -21.07
C ASP A 144 -29.28 -11.29 -22.09
N PHE A 145 -28.54 -10.78 -23.08
CA PHE A 145 -29.08 -9.86 -24.08
C PHE A 145 -29.72 -10.62 -25.26
N ASN A 146 -29.42 -11.89 -25.50
CA ASN A 146 -29.95 -12.60 -26.67
C ASN A 146 -30.95 -13.74 -26.31
N ASN A 147 -31.23 -13.94 -25.02
CA ASN A 147 -32.05 -14.99 -24.44
C ASN A 147 -31.58 -16.41 -24.78
N ASP A 148 -30.27 -16.63 -24.88
CA ASP A 148 -29.70 -17.96 -25.07
C ASP A 148 -29.37 -18.70 -23.75
N ASN A 149 -29.68 -18.08 -22.61
CA ASN A 149 -29.41 -18.50 -21.23
C ASN A 149 -27.91 -18.53 -20.86
N TYR A 150 -27.08 -17.81 -21.62
CA TYR A 150 -25.71 -17.48 -21.24
C TYR A 150 -25.64 -15.98 -20.99
N LEU A 151 -24.99 -15.56 -19.91
CA LEU A 151 -24.88 -14.13 -19.63
C LEU A 151 -23.93 -13.49 -20.66
N ASP A 152 -24.35 -12.33 -21.15
CA ASP A 152 -23.58 -11.46 -22.01
C ASP A 152 -22.98 -10.30 -21.18
N LEU A 153 -22.11 -9.48 -21.79
CA LEU A 153 -21.46 -8.36 -21.09
C LEU A 153 -21.57 -7.04 -21.87
N ALA A 154 -22.17 -6.02 -21.25
CA ALA A 154 -22.20 -4.66 -21.76
C ALA A 154 -21.07 -3.82 -21.14
N ILE A 155 -20.44 -2.98 -21.99
CA ILE A 155 -19.25 -2.21 -21.63
C ILE A 155 -19.44 -0.75 -22.05
N ALA A 156 -19.28 0.17 -21.10
CA ALA A 156 -19.22 1.61 -21.37
C ALA A 156 -17.80 2.00 -21.83
N ASN A 157 -17.65 2.36 -23.12
CA ASN A 157 -16.36 2.77 -23.66
C ASN A 157 -16.26 4.31 -23.67
N TYR A 158 -15.72 4.88 -22.59
CA TYR A 158 -15.63 6.32 -22.36
C TYR A 158 -14.93 7.07 -23.50
N GLY A 159 -13.77 6.60 -23.95
CA GLY A 159 -12.93 7.29 -24.94
C GLY A 159 -13.45 7.18 -26.38
N THR A 160 -14.07 6.06 -26.75
CA THR A 160 -14.58 5.85 -28.12
C THR A 160 -16.05 6.19 -28.30
N ASN A 161 -16.71 6.69 -27.25
CA ASN A 161 -18.08 7.20 -27.33
C ASN A 161 -19.07 6.15 -27.89
N ASN A 162 -19.00 4.94 -27.32
CA ASN A 162 -19.94 3.86 -27.61
C ASN A 162 -20.15 2.98 -26.39
N VAL A 163 -21.22 2.18 -26.44
CA VAL A 163 -21.34 0.96 -25.64
C VAL A 163 -21.08 -0.20 -26.57
N GLY A 164 -20.38 -1.22 -26.12
CA GLY A 164 -20.37 -2.45 -26.88
C GLY A 164 -20.68 -3.66 -26.03
N VAL A 165 -21.23 -4.67 -26.71
CA VAL A 165 -21.75 -5.88 -26.09
C VAL A 165 -20.95 -7.07 -26.59
N LEU A 166 -20.45 -7.86 -25.66
CA LEU A 166 -19.86 -9.17 -25.90
C LEU A 166 -20.95 -10.22 -25.68
N PHE A 167 -21.29 -10.98 -26.72
CA PHE A 167 -22.28 -12.06 -26.60
C PHE A 167 -21.60 -13.37 -26.21
N GLY A 168 -22.03 -13.96 -25.09
CA GLY A 168 -21.61 -15.26 -24.62
C GLY A 168 -22.09 -16.37 -25.53
N ASN A 169 -21.42 -17.52 -25.49
CA ASN A 169 -21.82 -18.70 -26.23
C ASN A 169 -21.64 -19.95 -25.36
N SER A 170 -22.45 -20.97 -25.64
CA SER A 170 -22.38 -22.30 -25.00
C SER A 170 -21.03 -23.01 -25.03
N ASN A 171 -20.09 -22.58 -25.87
CA ASN A 171 -18.75 -23.15 -25.96
C ASN A 171 -17.72 -22.43 -25.06
N ARG A 172 -18.15 -21.65 -24.05
CA ARG A 172 -17.29 -20.85 -23.16
C ARG A 172 -16.46 -19.81 -23.92
N THR A 173 -17.07 -19.14 -24.89
CA THR A 173 -16.43 -18.03 -25.61
C THR A 173 -17.40 -16.89 -25.82
N PHE A 174 -16.89 -15.66 -25.87
CA PHE A 174 -17.62 -14.50 -26.34
C PHE A 174 -17.33 -14.24 -27.82
N GLU A 175 -18.32 -13.71 -28.52
CA GLU A 175 -18.12 -13.15 -29.85
C GLU A 175 -17.37 -11.81 -29.77
N LYS A 176 -16.85 -11.36 -30.92
CA LYS A 176 -16.26 -10.01 -31.00
C LYS A 176 -17.30 -8.96 -30.61
N GLN A 177 -16.88 -7.98 -29.80
CA GLN A 177 -17.76 -6.89 -29.34
C GLN A 177 -18.48 -6.24 -30.53
N ILE A 178 -19.80 -6.17 -30.42
CA ILE A 178 -20.61 -5.35 -31.32
C ILE A 178 -20.78 -4.00 -30.64
N THR A 179 -20.30 -2.94 -31.29
CA THR A 179 -20.29 -1.59 -30.74
C THR A 179 -21.45 -0.76 -31.28
N PHE A 180 -22.08 -0.01 -30.40
CA PHE A 180 -23.21 0.87 -30.67
C PHE A 180 -22.86 2.29 -30.25
N SER A 181 -22.80 3.20 -31.22
CA SER A 181 -22.38 4.58 -30.96
C SER A 181 -23.33 5.28 -29.99
N THR A 182 -22.74 5.96 -28.99
CA THR A 182 -23.47 6.83 -28.06
C THR A 182 -23.40 8.30 -28.49
N GLY A 183 -22.87 8.59 -29.68
CA GLY A 183 -22.78 9.93 -30.26
C GLY A 183 -21.41 10.60 -30.04
N PHE A 184 -21.03 11.53 -30.91
CA PHE A 184 -19.73 12.22 -30.83
C PHE A 184 -19.56 12.95 -29.50
N ALA A 185 -18.43 12.72 -28.82
CA ALA A 185 -18.07 13.31 -27.52
C ALA A 185 -19.08 13.02 -26.37
N SER A 186 -19.79 11.88 -26.45
CA SER A 186 -20.75 11.47 -25.43
C SER A 186 -20.15 11.04 -24.10
N HIS A 187 -18.95 10.45 -24.10
CA HIS A 187 -18.24 10.02 -22.89
C HIS A 187 -19.12 9.20 -21.92
N PRO A 188 -19.54 7.98 -22.30
CA PRO A 188 -20.38 7.13 -21.45
C PRO A 188 -19.63 6.78 -20.16
N TYR A 189 -20.19 7.17 -19.02
CA TYR A 189 -19.53 7.04 -17.71
C TYR A 189 -20.08 5.86 -16.90
N SER A 190 -21.41 5.68 -16.91
CA SER A 190 -22.10 4.60 -16.20
C SER A 190 -23.17 3.98 -17.09
N ILE A 191 -23.43 2.68 -16.90
CA ILE A 191 -24.51 1.94 -17.55
C ILE A 191 -25.38 1.24 -16.51
N ALA A 192 -26.65 1.04 -16.85
CA ALA A 192 -27.55 0.13 -16.18
C ALA A 192 -28.33 -0.68 -17.21
N ILE A 193 -28.78 -1.86 -16.81
CA ILE A 193 -29.48 -2.81 -17.68
C ILE A 193 -30.86 -3.13 -17.10
N GLY A 194 -31.80 -3.48 -17.96
CA GLY A 194 -33.15 -3.86 -17.55
C GLY A 194 -34.07 -4.11 -18.73
N HIS A 195 -35.22 -4.74 -18.51
CA HIS A 195 -36.26 -4.91 -19.52
C HIS A 195 -37.11 -3.64 -19.65
N PHE A 196 -36.64 -2.65 -20.41
CA PHE A 196 -37.33 -1.35 -20.54
C PHE A 196 -38.51 -1.39 -21.52
N ASN A 197 -38.54 -2.36 -22.42
CA ASN A 197 -39.60 -2.55 -23.41
C ASN A 197 -40.47 -3.81 -23.23
N ASN A 198 -40.19 -4.61 -22.19
CA ASN A 198 -40.86 -5.88 -21.90
C ASN A 198 -40.98 -6.83 -23.11
N ASP A 199 -40.08 -6.73 -24.10
CA ASP A 199 -40.09 -7.62 -25.28
C ASP A 199 -39.39 -8.96 -25.01
N GLY A 200 -38.94 -9.16 -23.77
CA GLY A 200 -38.24 -10.33 -23.30
C GLY A 200 -36.73 -10.19 -23.37
N PHE A 201 -36.17 -9.20 -24.05
CA PHE A 201 -34.73 -8.98 -24.14
C PHE A 201 -34.30 -7.87 -23.16
N VAL A 202 -33.09 -7.97 -22.62
CA VAL A 202 -32.54 -6.94 -21.74
C VAL A 202 -32.09 -5.74 -22.60
N ASP A 203 -32.43 -4.53 -22.17
CA ASP A 203 -32.05 -3.27 -22.81
C ASP A 203 -30.95 -2.55 -21.99
N ILE A 204 -30.36 -1.48 -22.54
CA ILE A 204 -29.26 -0.74 -21.89
C ILE A 204 -29.60 0.76 -21.77
N ALA A 205 -29.41 1.31 -20.56
CA ALA A 205 -29.46 2.74 -20.28
C ALA A 205 -28.06 3.28 -19.97
N ILE A 206 -27.73 4.44 -20.55
CA ILE A 206 -26.36 4.95 -20.59
C ILE A 206 -26.31 6.40 -20.14
N ALA A 207 -25.47 6.70 -19.15
CA ALA A 207 -25.17 8.06 -18.71
C ALA A 207 -24.03 8.67 -19.55
N ASN A 208 -24.37 9.52 -20.52
CA ASN A 208 -23.39 10.19 -21.38
C ASN A 208 -23.01 11.56 -20.79
N SER A 209 -21.91 11.56 -20.03
CA SER A 209 -21.42 12.73 -19.30
C SER A 209 -21.07 13.92 -20.19
N GLY A 210 -20.55 13.67 -21.39
CA GLY A 210 -20.05 14.70 -22.31
C GLY A 210 -21.12 15.32 -23.22
N THR A 211 -22.14 14.54 -23.60
CA THR A 211 -23.29 15.04 -24.38
C THR A 211 -24.48 15.43 -23.52
N HIS A 212 -24.39 15.29 -22.19
CA HIS A 212 -25.43 15.71 -21.24
C HIS A 212 -26.76 15.00 -21.48
N GLU A 213 -26.71 13.70 -21.79
CA GLU A 213 -27.89 12.89 -22.12
C GLU A 213 -27.88 11.51 -21.46
N ILE A 214 -29.08 10.97 -21.26
CA ILE A 214 -29.28 9.54 -21.08
C ILE A 214 -29.65 8.97 -22.44
N ARG A 215 -28.99 7.88 -22.83
CA ARG A 215 -29.32 7.15 -24.05
C ARG A 215 -29.87 5.78 -23.72
N ILE A 216 -30.97 5.42 -24.37
CA ILE A 216 -31.58 4.10 -24.29
C ILE A 216 -31.28 3.34 -25.58
N LEU A 217 -30.68 2.17 -25.42
CA LEU A 217 -30.48 1.22 -26.49
C LEU A 217 -31.43 0.05 -26.29
N SER A 218 -32.42 -0.07 -27.18
CA SER A 218 -33.34 -1.20 -27.17
C SER A 218 -32.76 -2.37 -27.94
N ASN A 219 -32.88 -3.54 -27.36
CA ASN A 219 -32.33 -4.76 -27.89
C ASN A 219 -33.35 -5.47 -28.79
N ASN A 220 -32.96 -5.79 -30.03
CA ASN A 220 -33.87 -6.45 -30.96
C ASN A 220 -33.86 -7.99 -30.84
N GLY A 221 -33.11 -8.55 -29.89
CA GLY A 221 -32.96 -10.00 -29.70
C GLY A 221 -32.17 -10.72 -30.80
N ASN A 222 -31.73 -10.00 -31.84
CA ASN A 222 -30.92 -10.51 -32.94
C ASN A 222 -29.49 -9.95 -32.89
N ARG A 223 -28.99 -9.67 -31.67
CA ARG A 223 -27.67 -9.09 -31.38
C ARG A 223 -27.45 -7.68 -31.92
N THR A 224 -28.54 -6.98 -32.26
CA THR A 224 -28.49 -5.57 -32.65
C THR A 224 -29.24 -4.75 -31.63
N PHE A 225 -28.67 -3.58 -31.32
CA PHE A 225 -29.32 -2.58 -30.51
C PHE A 225 -29.69 -1.40 -31.39
N ASN A 226 -30.94 -0.99 -31.30
CA ASN A 226 -31.39 0.26 -31.90
C ASN A 226 -31.18 1.38 -30.89
N HIS A 227 -30.76 2.54 -31.41
CA HIS A 227 -30.96 3.78 -30.67
C HIS A 227 -32.47 4.00 -30.53
N GLN A 228 -33.01 3.67 -29.36
CA GLN A 228 -34.45 3.76 -29.11
C GLN A 228 -34.83 5.20 -28.80
N ALA A 229 -34.09 5.81 -27.87
CA ALA A 229 -34.36 7.17 -27.45
C ALA A 229 -33.11 7.84 -26.83
N THR A 230 -33.12 9.17 -26.89
CA THR A 230 -32.17 10.03 -26.19
C THR A 230 -32.96 11.05 -25.37
N TYR A 231 -32.54 11.23 -24.13
CA TYR A 231 -33.15 12.14 -23.18
C TYR A 231 -32.10 13.09 -22.64
N PHE A 232 -32.20 14.36 -23.01
CA PHE A 232 -31.28 15.39 -22.53
C PHE A 232 -31.62 15.78 -21.09
N VAL A 233 -30.60 15.85 -20.24
CA VAL A 233 -30.72 16.30 -18.85
C VAL A 233 -30.32 17.78 -18.69
N GLY A 234 -30.37 18.55 -19.78
CA GLY A 234 -30.00 19.96 -19.83
C GLY A 234 -28.49 20.15 -20.05
N SER A 235 -27.87 21.06 -19.31
CA SER A 235 -26.41 21.30 -19.30
C SER A 235 -25.67 20.52 -18.20
N ALA A 236 -26.29 19.46 -17.67
CA ALA A 236 -25.76 18.65 -16.57
C ALA A 236 -24.91 17.49 -17.08
N SER A 237 -23.86 17.14 -16.35
CA SER A 237 -23.09 15.92 -16.59
C SER A 237 -23.71 14.77 -15.80
N PRO A 238 -24.47 13.86 -16.44
CA PRO A 238 -25.03 12.69 -15.76
C PRO A 238 -23.89 11.80 -15.23
N TYR A 239 -24.01 11.34 -13.98
CA TYR A 239 -22.92 10.67 -13.27
C TYR A 239 -23.25 9.23 -12.89
N ALA A 240 -24.24 9.02 -12.01
CA ALA A 240 -24.69 7.70 -11.58
C ALA A 240 -26.13 7.43 -12.05
N ILE A 241 -26.39 6.21 -12.50
CA ILE A 241 -27.69 5.75 -12.99
C ILE A 241 -28.22 4.62 -12.11
N GLY A 242 -29.50 4.70 -11.74
CA GLY A 242 -30.22 3.67 -11.01
C GLY A 242 -31.50 3.27 -11.76
N VAL A 243 -31.95 2.05 -11.55
CA VAL A 243 -33.13 1.48 -12.20
C VAL A 243 -34.05 0.88 -11.14
N GLY A 244 -35.35 1.10 -11.28
CA GLY A 244 -36.38 0.57 -10.38
C GLY A 244 -37.77 0.88 -10.91
N ASP A 245 -38.81 0.21 -10.41
CA ASP A 245 -40.21 0.55 -10.71
C ASP A 245 -40.68 1.62 -9.71
N PHE A 246 -40.55 2.91 -10.06
CA PHE A 246 -40.81 4.01 -9.13
C PHE A 246 -42.29 4.36 -9.04
N ASN A 247 -43.10 3.95 -10.02
CA ASN A 247 -44.53 4.24 -10.07
C ASN A 247 -45.43 2.99 -9.89
N GLN A 248 -44.85 1.82 -9.62
CA GLN A 248 -45.52 0.53 -9.39
C GLN A 248 -46.35 0.02 -10.57
N ASP A 249 -45.95 0.35 -11.80
CA ASP A 249 -46.66 -0.13 -12.98
C ASP A 249 -46.07 -1.44 -13.55
N ASN A 250 -45.10 -2.03 -12.85
CA ASN A 250 -44.28 -3.18 -13.24
C ASN A 250 -43.45 -2.94 -14.51
N ARG A 251 -43.09 -1.68 -14.78
CA ARG A 251 -42.16 -1.28 -15.83
C ARG A 251 -41.00 -0.57 -15.17
N LEU A 252 -39.81 -0.78 -15.71
CA LEU A 252 -38.61 -0.18 -15.15
C LEU A 252 -38.52 1.29 -15.55
N ASP A 253 -38.26 2.11 -14.54
CA ASP A 253 -37.95 3.52 -14.62
C ASP A 253 -36.46 3.77 -14.36
N ILE A 254 -35.99 4.98 -14.65
CA ILE A 254 -34.58 5.37 -14.49
C ILE A 254 -34.47 6.61 -13.60
N VAL A 255 -33.52 6.59 -12.67
CA VAL A 255 -33.04 7.79 -11.96
C VAL A 255 -31.60 8.09 -12.37
N ILE A 256 -31.28 9.37 -12.55
CA ILE A 256 -29.92 9.86 -12.83
C ILE A 256 -29.54 10.98 -11.87
N THR A 257 -28.31 10.93 -11.35
CA THR A 257 -27.69 12.07 -10.66
C THR A 257 -26.99 12.97 -11.67
N ASN A 258 -27.20 14.28 -11.53
CA ASN A 258 -26.64 15.28 -12.43
C ASN A 258 -25.60 16.15 -11.71
N LYS A 259 -24.41 16.24 -12.28
CA LYS A 259 -23.36 17.16 -11.83
C LYS A 259 -23.40 18.45 -12.64
N GLY A 260 -23.20 19.59 -11.97
CA GLY A 260 -23.20 20.91 -12.60
C GLY A 260 -24.59 21.55 -12.79
N ILE A 261 -25.67 20.89 -12.33
CA ILE A 261 -27.02 21.48 -12.21
C ILE A 261 -27.69 20.97 -10.94
N GLU A 262 -28.51 21.83 -10.36
CA GLU A 262 -29.35 21.64 -9.17
C GLU A 262 -30.53 20.66 -9.30
N ASN A 263 -30.36 19.48 -9.89
CA ASN A 263 -31.43 18.48 -10.01
C ASN A 263 -30.97 17.02 -10.09
N ILE A 264 -31.92 16.11 -9.97
CA ILE A 264 -31.85 14.75 -10.52
C ILE A 264 -32.87 14.62 -11.64
N GLY A 265 -32.63 13.69 -12.56
CA GLY A 265 -33.60 13.31 -13.58
C GLY A 265 -34.27 11.99 -13.23
N VAL A 266 -35.59 11.91 -13.39
CA VAL A 266 -36.32 10.64 -13.37
C VAL A 266 -37.04 10.47 -14.69
N LEU A 267 -36.89 9.30 -15.29
CA LEU A 267 -37.51 8.93 -16.54
C LEU A 267 -38.45 7.77 -16.25
N VAL A 268 -39.75 8.03 -16.36
CA VAL A 268 -40.78 7.00 -16.19
C VAL A 268 -40.92 6.20 -17.48
N GLY A 269 -40.84 4.88 -17.38
CA GLY A 269 -40.87 3.95 -18.50
C GLY A 269 -42.28 3.71 -19.01
N TYR A 270 -42.47 3.77 -20.33
CA TYR A 270 -43.71 3.30 -20.95
C TYR A 270 -43.74 1.76 -21.09
N GLY A 271 -42.64 1.06 -20.76
CA GLY A 271 -42.52 -0.39 -20.93
C GLY A 271 -42.50 -0.82 -22.39
N ASN A 272 -42.18 0.11 -23.29
CA ASN A 272 -41.95 -0.13 -24.73
C ASN A 272 -40.57 0.41 -25.17
N GLY A 273 -39.66 0.64 -24.21
CA GLY A 273 -38.32 1.17 -24.43
C GLY A 273 -38.26 2.70 -24.53
N TYR A 274 -39.41 3.35 -24.66
CA TYR A 274 -39.50 4.79 -24.50
C TYR A 274 -39.85 5.12 -23.05
N PHE A 275 -39.34 6.25 -22.63
CA PHE A 275 -39.61 6.90 -21.38
C PHE A 275 -40.26 8.25 -21.63
N GLU A 276 -40.89 8.78 -20.59
CA GLU A 276 -41.26 10.17 -20.53
C GLU A 276 -40.01 11.06 -20.62
N ASN A 277 -40.19 12.31 -21.04
CA ASN A 277 -39.10 13.28 -20.91
C ASN A 277 -38.66 13.35 -19.44
N PRO A 278 -37.35 13.48 -19.15
CA PRO A 278 -36.85 13.53 -17.78
C PRO A 278 -37.64 14.54 -16.97
N ILE A 279 -38.32 14.03 -15.94
CA ILE A 279 -38.91 14.88 -14.93
C ILE A 279 -37.76 15.28 -14.03
N MET A 280 -37.38 16.55 -14.15
CA MET A 280 -36.28 17.10 -13.35
C MET A 280 -36.82 17.45 -11.98
N TYR A 281 -36.36 16.72 -10.97
CA TYR A 281 -36.65 17.06 -9.58
C TYR A 281 -35.49 17.89 -9.08
N SER A 282 -35.80 19.11 -8.64
CA SER A 282 -34.75 20.01 -8.18
C SER A 282 -34.11 19.42 -6.93
N THR A 283 -32.79 19.43 -6.86
CA THR A 283 -32.06 19.16 -5.62
C THR A 283 -31.45 20.43 -5.04
N GLY A 284 -31.60 21.56 -5.74
CA GLY A 284 -30.96 22.82 -5.35
C GLY A 284 -29.43 22.79 -5.39
N SER A 285 -28.83 21.65 -5.78
CA SER A 285 -27.43 21.26 -5.57
C SER A 285 -26.70 20.96 -6.86
N TYR A 286 -25.64 21.72 -7.15
CA TYR A 286 -24.81 21.52 -8.34
C TYR A 286 -23.93 20.27 -8.24
N SER A 287 -23.90 19.56 -7.10
CA SER A 287 -23.04 18.39 -6.90
C SER A 287 -23.77 17.25 -6.16
N SER A 288 -24.76 16.68 -6.84
CA SER A 288 -25.42 15.43 -6.42
C SER A 288 -24.55 14.23 -6.82
N ILE A 289 -23.97 13.52 -5.86
CA ILE A 289 -22.90 12.53 -6.13
C ILE A 289 -23.35 11.06 -6.00
N SER A 290 -24.44 10.80 -5.29
CA SER A 290 -24.93 9.44 -5.01
C SER A 290 -26.45 9.42 -4.87
N VAL A 291 -27.03 8.24 -5.08
CA VAL A 291 -28.46 7.97 -4.99
C VAL A 291 -28.69 6.66 -4.22
N ALA A 292 -29.60 6.68 -3.25
CA ALA A 292 -30.11 5.47 -2.60
C ALA A 292 -31.58 5.28 -2.97
N ILE A 293 -31.97 4.03 -3.24
CA ILE A 293 -33.32 3.63 -3.67
C ILE A 293 -33.87 2.62 -2.65
N GLY A 294 -35.07 2.86 -2.14
CA GLY A 294 -35.74 1.98 -1.17
C GLY A 294 -37.12 2.49 -0.79
N ASP A 295 -37.92 1.66 -0.13
CA ASP A 295 -39.25 2.05 0.39
C ASP A 295 -39.10 2.59 1.83
N PHE A 296 -39.00 3.91 1.97
CA PHE A 296 -38.71 4.57 3.25
C PHE A 296 -39.97 4.92 4.05
N ASN A 297 -41.14 4.85 3.42
CA ASN A 297 -42.42 5.10 4.09
C ASN A 297 -43.29 3.83 4.23
N LYS A 298 -42.77 2.67 3.79
CA LYS A 298 -43.44 1.36 3.82
C LYS A 298 -44.76 1.34 3.05
N ASP A 299 -44.90 2.20 2.04
CA ASP A 299 -46.08 2.22 1.18
C ASP A 299 -45.94 1.28 -0.04
N HIS A 300 -44.85 0.50 -0.06
CA HIS A 300 -44.40 -0.42 -1.11
C HIS A 300 -43.90 0.28 -2.38
N ARG A 301 -43.85 1.62 -2.44
CA ARG A 301 -43.22 2.35 -3.55
C ARG A 301 -41.77 2.64 -3.22
N LEU A 302 -40.95 2.70 -4.28
CA LEU A 302 -39.57 3.11 -4.14
C LEU A 302 -39.49 4.63 -4.01
N ASP A 303 -38.82 5.10 -2.96
CA ASP A 303 -38.40 6.49 -2.79
C ASP A 303 -36.91 6.65 -3.10
N ILE A 304 -36.50 7.91 -3.22
CA ILE A 304 -35.12 8.29 -3.53
C ILE A 304 -34.58 9.24 -2.45
N ILE A 305 -33.36 8.94 -1.99
CA ILE A 305 -32.54 9.86 -1.19
C ILE A 305 -31.36 10.34 -2.03
N VAL A 306 -31.17 11.66 -2.08
CA VAL A 306 -30.04 12.30 -2.76
C VAL A 306 -29.19 13.05 -1.74
N ALA A 307 -27.88 12.79 -1.77
CA ALA A 307 -26.88 13.52 -1.00
C ALA A 307 -26.31 14.69 -1.82
N ASN A 308 -26.40 15.90 -1.26
CA ASN A 308 -26.02 17.13 -1.93
C ASN A 308 -24.79 17.80 -1.30
N ASN A 309 -23.65 17.73 -1.98
CA ASN A 309 -22.36 18.16 -1.43
C ASN A 309 -22.29 19.70 -1.19
N ASP A 310 -22.91 20.52 -2.05
CA ASP A 310 -22.73 21.98 -2.06
C ASP A 310 -23.82 22.78 -1.33
N THR A 311 -24.98 22.19 -1.00
CA THR A 311 -26.13 22.92 -0.44
C THR A 311 -26.41 22.68 1.03
N SER A 312 -25.60 21.86 1.70
CA SER A 312 -25.84 21.55 3.12
C SER A 312 -27.24 20.92 3.32
N SER A 313 -27.64 20.02 2.41
CA SER A 313 -28.97 19.42 2.42
C SER A 313 -28.95 17.95 2.02
N ILE A 314 -29.98 17.22 2.45
CA ILE A 314 -30.41 15.98 1.80
C ILE A 314 -31.81 16.22 1.24
N ASP A 315 -32.08 15.63 0.08
CA ASP A 315 -33.40 15.69 -0.53
C ASP A 315 -34.00 14.30 -0.55
N ILE A 316 -35.23 14.20 -0.03
CA ILE A 316 -36.06 13.00 -0.17
C ILE A 316 -37.14 13.26 -1.20
N LEU A 317 -37.26 12.32 -2.12
CA LEU A 317 -38.29 12.28 -3.12
C LEU A 317 -39.10 11.02 -2.86
N LEU A 318 -40.26 11.19 -2.24
CA LEU A 318 -41.17 10.08 -1.96
C LEU A 318 -41.93 9.66 -3.22
N GLY A 319 -41.99 8.36 -3.44
CA GLY A 319 -42.73 7.73 -4.52
C GLY A 319 -44.22 8.07 -4.41
N LYS A 320 -44.84 8.35 -5.55
CA LYS A 320 -46.29 8.45 -5.67
C LYS A 320 -46.73 7.68 -6.92
N TYR A 321 -48.04 7.52 -7.09
CA TYR A 321 -48.63 6.75 -8.20
C TYR A 321 -48.08 7.14 -9.60
N GLU A 322 -47.64 8.39 -9.80
CA GLU A 322 -46.91 8.81 -11.01
C GLU A 322 -45.71 9.68 -10.64
N GLY A 323 -44.52 9.07 -10.53
CA GLY A 323 -43.26 9.74 -10.24
C GLY A 323 -43.07 10.02 -8.75
N PHE A 324 -42.61 11.22 -8.41
CA PHE A 324 -42.28 11.59 -7.04
C PHE A 324 -43.07 12.81 -6.57
N LEU A 325 -43.27 12.91 -5.26
CA LEU A 325 -43.64 14.18 -4.64
C LEU A 325 -42.52 15.20 -4.87
N ASN A 326 -42.83 16.49 -4.75
CA ASN A 326 -41.79 17.52 -4.77
C ASN A 326 -40.73 17.18 -3.73
N GLN A 327 -39.46 17.44 -4.04
CA GLN A 327 -38.40 17.16 -3.09
C GLN A 327 -38.75 17.84 -1.78
N THR A 328 -38.76 17.05 -0.71
CA THR A 328 -38.77 17.65 0.61
C THR A 328 -37.32 17.81 0.99
N ARG A 329 -36.87 19.06 0.90
CA ARG A 329 -35.52 19.41 1.32
C ARG A 329 -35.48 19.43 2.82
N TYR A 330 -34.52 18.70 3.35
CA TYR A 330 -34.18 18.80 4.75
C TYR A 330 -32.81 19.46 4.85
N SER A 331 -32.79 20.60 5.54
CA SER A 331 -31.53 21.21 5.90
C SER A 331 -30.75 20.25 6.77
N VAL A 332 -29.49 20.04 6.43
CA VAL A 332 -28.49 19.43 7.31
C VAL A 332 -27.42 20.47 7.64
N GLY A 333 -26.31 20.06 8.26
CA GLY A 333 -25.15 20.92 8.43
C GLY A 333 -24.38 21.16 7.13
N SER A 334 -23.33 21.97 7.18
CA SER A 334 -22.60 22.37 5.97
C SER A 334 -21.57 21.35 5.51
N TYR A 335 -21.53 21.12 4.19
CA TYR A 335 -20.64 20.19 3.51
C TYR A 335 -20.84 18.72 3.95
N PRO A 336 -22.00 18.11 3.65
CA PRO A 336 -22.30 16.73 4.08
C PRO A 336 -21.42 15.72 3.33
N GLN A 337 -20.85 14.77 4.08
CA GLN A 337 -19.86 13.80 3.57
C GLN A 337 -20.35 12.35 3.63
N SER A 338 -21.11 12.01 4.66
CA SER A 338 -21.53 10.64 4.95
C SER A 338 -22.93 10.63 5.53
N VAL A 339 -23.69 9.57 5.22
CA VAL A 339 -25.08 9.36 5.65
C VAL A 339 -25.25 7.93 6.15
N ALA A 340 -25.99 7.76 7.25
CA ALA A 340 -26.45 6.45 7.73
C ALA A 340 -27.96 6.48 8.00
N ILE A 341 -28.60 5.32 7.86
CA ILE A 341 -30.05 5.15 7.97
C ILE A 341 -30.34 4.08 9.01
N ALA A 342 -31.15 4.41 10.01
CA ALA A 342 -31.58 3.48 11.05
C ALA A 342 -32.81 4.00 11.80
N ASP A 343 -33.45 3.19 12.65
CA ASP A 343 -34.57 3.60 13.50
C ASP A 343 -34.06 4.02 14.89
N PHE A 344 -33.82 5.31 15.12
CA PHE A 344 -33.24 5.81 16.37
C PHE A 344 -34.27 5.93 17.50
N ASN A 345 -35.56 5.99 17.15
CA ASN A 345 -36.64 6.23 18.10
C ASN A 345 -37.52 4.97 18.36
N ASN A 346 -37.21 3.84 17.72
CA ASN A 346 -37.91 2.56 17.79
C ASN A 346 -39.38 2.64 17.34
N ASP A 347 -39.72 3.53 16.40
CA ASP A 347 -41.06 3.65 15.79
C ASP A 347 -41.22 2.84 14.49
N THR A 348 -40.18 2.09 14.13
CA THR A 348 -40.01 1.26 12.94
C THR A 348 -39.78 2.03 11.64
N GLN A 349 -39.78 3.37 11.65
CA GLN A 349 -39.53 4.18 10.47
C GLN A 349 -38.04 4.48 10.30
N PRO A 350 -37.54 4.54 9.05
CA PRO A 350 -36.14 4.87 8.81
C PRO A 350 -35.88 6.34 9.13
N ASP A 351 -35.03 6.58 10.10
CA ASP A 351 -34.44 7.88 10.41
C ASP A 351 -33.08 8.02 9.70
N ILE A 352 -32.58 9.26 9.64
CA ILE A 352 -31.34 9.57 8.93
C ILE A 352 -30.40 10.36 9.84
N VAL A 353 -29.12 10.01 9.81
CA VAL A 353 -28.02 10.81 10.36
C VAL A 353 -27.05 11.20 9.25
N VAL A 354 -26.61 12.47 9.24
CA VAL A 354 -25.67 13.01 8.25
C VAL A 354 -24.49 13.68 8.95
N ALA A 355 -23.26 13.33 8.56
CA ALA A 355 -22.02 13.98 8.99
C ALA A 355 -21.70 15.21 8.14
N ASN A 356 -21.51 16.36 8.78
CA ASN A 356 -21.37 17.66 8.10
C ASN A 356 -20.01 18.29 8.39
N TRP A 357 -19.07 18.13 7.45
CA TRP A 357 -17.66 18.50 7.65
C TRP A 357 -17.50 19.93 8.15
N ASN A 358 -18.02 20.91 7.42
CA ASN A 358 -17.67 22.31 7.65
C ASN A 358 -18.40 22.92 8.86
N SER A 359 -19.50 22.29 9.31
CA SER A 359 -20.21 22.75 10.52
C SER A 359 -19.86 22.00 11.79
N ASN A 360 -19.02 20.97 11.72
CA ASN A 360 -18.56 20.20 12.88
C ASN A 360 -19.73 19.63 13.70
N ASP A 361 -20.70 19.04 13.01
CA ASP A 361 -21.87 18.41 13.63
C ASP A 361 -22.46 17.29 12.79
N VAL A 362 -23.32 16.51 13.43
CA VAL A 362 -24.25 15.61 12.76
C VAL A 362 -25.68 16.17 12.79
N SER A 363 -26.40 15.94 11.71
CA SER A 363 -27.83 16.24 11.60
C SER A 363 -28.62 14.94 11.71
N VAL A 364 -29.47 14.81 12.73
CA VAL A 364 -30.39 13.68 12.88
C VAL A 364 -31.80 14.11 12.50
N LEU A 365 -32.47 13.31 11.68
CA LEU A 365 -33.80 13.59 11.16
C LEU A 365 -34.66 12.33 11.31
N PHE A 366 -35.68 12.40 12.17
CA PHE A 366 -36.59 11.26 12.37
C PHE A 366 -37.55 11.10 11.21
N GLY A 367 -37.71 9.88 10.71
CA GLY A 367 -38.75 9.49 9.78
C GLY A 367 -40.13 9.52 10.43
N TYR A 368 -41.13 9.66 9.58
CA TYR A 368 -42.53 9.48 9.94
C TYR A 368 -43.13 8.39 9.04
N GLU A 369 -44.28 7.84 9.43
CA GLU A 369 -45.04 6.86 8.63
C GLU A 369 -45.32 7.31 7.20
N ASN A 370 -45.38 8.62 6.96
CA ASN A 370 -45.64 9.18 5.64
C ASN A 370 -44.37 9.43 4.81
N GLY A 371 -43.18 9.01 5.28
CA GLY A 371 -41.89 9.21 4.61
C GLY A 371 -41.27 10.61 4.75
N SER A 372 -41.97 11.54 5.39
CA SER A 372 -41.39 12.83 5.71
C SER A 372 -40.41 12.68 6.88
N LEU A 373 -39.44 13.59 6.96
CA LEU A 373 -38.54 13.69 8.09
C LEU A 373 -38.96 14.85 8.99
N ALA A 374 -38.65 14.74 10.28
CA ALA A 374 -38.63 15.85 11.19
C ALA A 374 -37.57 16.88 10.79
N ASN A 375 -37.68 18.10 11.33
CA ASN A 375 -36.59 19.05 11.23
C ASN A 375 -35.32 18.47 11.87
N GLN A 376 -34.16 18.74 11.26
CA GLN A 376 -32.90 18.31 11.82
C GLN A 376 -32.75 18.72 13.29
N THR A 377 -32.36 17.76 14.11
CA THR A 377 -31.74 18.04 15.39
C THR A 377 -30.24 17.93 15.20
N ARG A 378 -29.53 19.02 15.48
CA ARG A 378 -28.08 19.08 15.29
C ARG A 378 -27.40 18.76 16.60
N TYR A 379 -26.44 17.86 16.55
CA TYR A 379 -25.57 17.55 17.67
C TYR A 379 -24.15 17.88 17.25
N SER A 380 -23.50 18.75 18.01
CA SER A 380 -22.08 19.02 17.82
C SER A 380 -21.29 17.71 17.90
N VAL A 381 -20.23 17.65 17.08
CA VAL A 381 -19.20 16.60 17.11
C VAL A 381 -17.83 17.27 16.98
N GLY A 382 -16.77 16.46 16.86
CA GLY A 382 -15.42 16.94 16.54
C GLY A 382 -15.34 17.70 15.20
N SER A 383 -14.16 18.27 14.93
CA SER A 383 -13.95 19.05 13.71
C SER A 383 -13.71 18.19 12.49
N GLY A 384 -14.35 18.55 11.37
CA GLY A 384 -14.25 17.83 10.09
C GLY A 384 -14.84 16.41 10.12
N PRO A 385 -16.11 16.20 10.54
CA PRO A 385 -16.73 14.89 10.51
C PRO A 385 -16.82 14.34 9.07
N GLN A 386 -16.18 13.19 8.85
CA GLN A 386 -15.96 12.61 7.52
C GLN A 386 -16.78 11.33 7.29
N SER A 387 -16.97 10.52 8.33
CA SER A 387 -17.68 9.25 8.25
C SER A 387 -18.57 9.07 9.48
N VAL A 388 -19.78 8.54 9.29
CA VAL A 388 -20.75 8.25 10.37
C VAL A 388 -21.25 6.82 10.27
N VAL A 389 -21.34 6.15 11.42
CA VAL A 389 -21.97 4.83 11.60
C VAL A 389 -22.86 4.81 12.84
N VAL A 390 -23.70 3.79 12.95
CA VAL A 390 -24.73 3.66 13.98
C VAL A 390 -24.72 2.24 14.55
N GLY A 391 -25.00 2.11 15.85
CA GLY A 391 -25.05 0.83 16.57
C GLY A 391 -25.41 1.03 18.04
N ASP A 392 -25.84 -0.01 18.75
CA ASP A 392 -26.08 0.04 20.19
C ASP A 392 -24.76 -0.18 20.95
N LEU A 393 -24.05 0.90 21.30
CA LEU A 393 -22.71 0.86 21.86
C LEU A 393 -22.70 0.62 23.38
N ASN A 394 -23.84 0.79 24.05
CA ASN A 394 -23.96 0.63 25.49
C ASN A 394 -24.95 -0.49 25.91
N ASN A 395 -25.44 -1.27 24.95
CA ASN A 395 -26.38 -2.39 25.12
C ASN A 395 -27.69 -2.00 25.84
N ASP A 396 -28.17 -0.77 25.62
CA ASP A 396 -29.43 -0.28 26.20
C ASP A 396 -30.65 -0.43 25.27
N THR A 397 -30.47 -1.08 24.12
CA THR A 397 -31.42 -1.29 23.01
C THR A 397 -31.76 -0.03 22.20
N GLN A 398 -31.07 1.08 22.44
CA GLN A 398 -31.15 2.28 21.63
C GLN A 398 -29.91 2.40 20.74
N LEU A 399 -30.12 2.87 19.52
CA LEU A 399 -29.01 3.11 18.60
C LEU A 399 -28.27 4.39 18.98
N ASP A 400 -26.96 4.29 19.00
CA ASP A 400 -26.00 5.37 19.23
C ASP A 400 -25.34 5.79 17.90
N ILE A 401 -24.68 6.94 17.90
CA ILE A 401 -23.98 7.49 16.73
C ILE A 401 -22.48 7.58 17.00
N VAL A 402 -21.67 7.13 16.03
CA VAL A 402 -20.20 7.27 16.03
C VAL A 402 -19.75 8.03 14.80
N VAL A 403 -18.85 9.01 15.01
CA VAL A 403 -18.39 9.92 13.94
C VAL A 403 -16.88 10.09 13.97
N ALA A 404 -16.21 9.79 12.84
CA ALA A 404 -14.80 10.09 12.63
C ALA A 404 -14.61 11.57 12.25
N ASN A 405 -13.78 12.29 13.02
CA ASN A 405 -13.59 13.74 12.88
C ASN A 405 -12.17 14.06 12.39
N MET A 406 -12.03 14.15 11.07
CA MET A 406 -10.77 14.24 10.33
C MET A 406 -9.86 15.37 10.81
N ASP A 407 -10.38 16.58 10.95
CA ASP A 407 -9.57 17.76 11.29
C ASP A 407 -9.15 17.81 12.77
N SER A 408 -9.83 17.05 13.63
CA SER A 408 -9.58 17.05 15.07
C SER A 408 -8.94 15.77 15.62
N ASN A 409 -8.68 14.78 14.77
CA ASN A 409 -8.02 13.51 15.13
C ASN A 409 -8.71 12.77 16.29
N ASP A 410 -10.04 12.71 16.27
CA ASP A 410 -10.83 11.96 17.24
C ASP A 410 -12.12 11.39 16.66
N VAL A 411 -12.73 10.46 17.41
CA VAL A 411 -14.10 10.02 17.20
C VAL A 411 -15.03 10.65 18.22
N SER A 412 -16.24 10.97 17.80
CA SER A 412 -17.33 11.45 18.65
C SER A 412 -18.37 10.36 18.79
N VAL A 413 -18.72 10.01 20.03
CA VAL A 413 -19.77 9.03 20.38
C VAL A 413 -20.92 9.75 21.05
N LEU A 414 -22.13 9.54 20.54
CA LEU A 414 -23.36 10.15 21.03
C LEU A 414 -24.35 9.03 21.40
N PHE A 415 -24.61 8.87 22.70
CA PHE A 415 -25.55 7.85 23.18
C PHE A 415 -27.00 8.24 22.94
N GLY A 416 -27.77 7.33 22.34
CA GLY A 416 -29.19 7.46 22.10
C GLY A 416 -30.00 7.33 23.39
N TYR A 417 -31.18 7.94 23.39
CA TYR A 417 -32.20 7.76 24.41
C TYR A 417 -33.46 7.17 23.79
N LYS A 418 -34.33 6.58 24.61
CA LYS A 418 -35.62 5.99 24.19
C LYS A 418 -36.57 6.91 23.41
N ASN A 419 -36.34 8.22 23.46
CA ASN A 419 -37.12 9.21 22.73
C ASN A 419 -36.47 9.62 21.40
N GLY A 420 -35.40 8.92 20.96
CA GLY A 420 -34.58 9.22 19.79
C GLY A 420 -33.56 10.34 19.97
N SER A 421 -33.60 11.09 21.08
CA SER A 421 -32.62 12.16 21.31
C SER A 421 -31.26 11.59 21.72
N PHE A 422 -30.18 12.36 21.50
CA PHE A 422 -28.83 11.94 21.81
C PHE A 422 -28.22 12.73 22.97
N ALA A 423 -27.37 12.06 23.75
CA ALA A 423 -26.51 12.67 24.73
C ALA A 423 -25.50 13.63 24.06
N LYS A 424 -24.87 14.47 24.87
CA LYS A 424 -23.73 15.27 24.41
C LYS A 424 -22.59 14.32 23.99
N GLU A 425 -21.88 14.67 22.92
CA GLU A 425 -20.70 13.95 22.45
C GLU A 425 -19.74 13.59 23.60
N THR A 426 -19.23 12.37 23.55
CA THR A 426 -18.00 11.97 24.24
C THR A 426 -16.94 11.74 23.18
N ARG A 427 -15.77 12.37 23.32
CA ARG A 427 -14.71 12.32 22.32
C ARG A 427 -13.56 11.43 22.77
N TYR A 428 -13.08 10.61 21.86
CA TYR A 428 -11.94 9.73 22.07
C TYR A 428 -10.89 9.99 20.99
N SER A 429 -9.67 10.32 21.42
CA SER A 429 -8.56 10.57 20.50
C SER A 429 -8.22 9.32 19.70
N VAL A 430 -7.97 9.51 18.40
CA VAL A 430 -7.55 8.46 17.47
C VAL A 430 -6.28 8.89 16.71
N GLY A 431 -5.86 8.13 15.70
CA GLY A 431 -4.80 8.53 14.77
C GLY A 431 -5.09 9.82 14.01
N SER A 432 -4.12 10.27 13.22
CA SER A 432 -4.18 11.51 12.46
C SER A 432 -5.02 11.36 11.20
N TYR A 433 -5.91 12.32 10.93
CA TYR A 433 -6.83 12.35 9.79
C TYR A 433 -7.75 11.11 9.70
N PRO A 434 -8.59 10.84 10.71
CA PRO A 434 -9.55 9.74 10.66
C PRO A 434 -10.56 9.93 9.52
N TYR A 435 -10.57 8.98 8.57
CA TYR A 435 -11.28 9.11 7.30
C TYR A 435 -12.50 8.19 7.21
N SER A 436 -12.46 7.02 7.84
CA SER A 436 -13.55 6.04 7.83
C SER A 436 -13.69 5.41 9.22
N VAL A 437 -14.92 5.11 9.62
CA VAL A 437 -15.24 4.44 10.89
C VAL A 437 -16.19 3.26 10.68
N ALA A 438 -16.03 2.22 11.48
CA ALA A 438 -16.91 1.06 11.57
C ALA A 438 -17.13 0.68 13.05
N VAL A 439 -18.22 -0.04 13.33
CA VAL A 439 -18.54 -0.56 14.67
C VAL A 439 -18.88 -2.04 14.60
N GLY A 440 -18.45 -2.80 15.60
CA GLY A 440 -18.69 -4.24 15.72
C GLY A 440 -18.14 -4.76 17.04
N ASP A 441 -18.71 -5.84 17.57
CA ASP A 441 -18.16 -6.58 18.69
C ASP A 441 -16.94 -7.41 18.22
N LEU A 442 -15.75 -6.82 18.30
CA LEU A 442 -14.50 -7.47 17.87
C LEU A 442 -13.97 -8.39 18.98
N ASN A 443 -14.45 -8.19 20.21
CA ASN A 443 -13.96 -8.81 21.42
C ASN A 443 -14.90 -9.85 22.05
N ASN A 444 -15.97 -10.18 21.33
CA ASN A 444 -17.04 -11.10 21.71
C ASN A 444 -17.48 -10.97 23.17
N ASP A 445 -17.36 -9.74 23.72
CA ASP A 445 -17.79 -9.40 25.06
C ASP A 445 -19.24 -8.89 25.08
N THR A 446 -19.89 -8.91 23.91
CA THR A 446 -21.23 -8.43 23.59
C THR A 446 -21.36 -6.91 23.48
N GLN A 447 -20.31 -6.13 23.74
CA GLN A 447 -20.29 -4.69 23.53
C GLN A 447 -19.74 -4.35 22.15
N LEU A 448 -20.32 -3.35 21.48
CA LEU A 448 -19.75 -2.87 20.22
C LEU A 448 -18.46 -2.07 20.46
N ASP A 449 -17.44 -2.37 19.67
CA ASP A 449 -16.17 -1.65 19.59
C ASP A 449 -16.16 -0.66 18.42
N ILE A 450 -15.25 0.31 18.46
CA ILE A 450 -15.08 1.31 17.39
C ILE A 450 -13.76 1.08 16.67
N VAL A 451 -13.80 1.12 15.35
CA VAL A 451 -12.64 0.98 14.47
C VAL A 451 -12.54 2.18 13.54
N VAL A 452 -11.35 2.77 13.42
CA VAL A 452 -11.14 4.00 12.67
C VAL A 452 -9.90 3.90 11.80
N ALA A 453 -10.04 4.13 10.49
CA ALA A 453 -8.92 4.29 9.56
C ALA A 453 -8.39 5.72 9.61
N ASN A 454 -7.09 5.88 9.91
CA ASN A 454 -6.44 7.18 10.07
C ASN A 454 -5.45 7.46 8.93
N MET A 455 -5.87 8.32 8.00
CA MET A 455 -5.21 8.50 6.71
C MET A 455 -3.76 9.01 6.85
N ASP A 456 -3.50 9.98 7.72
CA ASP A 456 -2.17 10.61 7.80
C ASP A 456 -1.21 9.85 8.72
N SER A 457 -1.73 9.15 9.74
CA SER A 457 -0.89 8.32 10.63
C SER A 457 -0.67 6.90 10.12
N ASN A 458 -1.25 6.53 8.97
CA ASN A 458 -1.03 5.24 8.31
C ASN A 458 -1.38 4.03 9.21
N ASP A 459 -2.35 4.23 10.10
CA ASP A 459 -2.78 3.26 11.11
C ASP A 459 -4.31 3.16 11.20
N VAL A 460 -4.78 2.14 11.90
CA VAL A 460 -6.16 1.98 12.34
C VAL A 460 -6.20 2.03 13.86
N SER A 461 -7.10 2.85 14.41
CA SER A 461 -7.39 2.89 15.84
C SER A 461 -8.56 1.96 16.15
N VAL A 462 -8.38 1.08 17.14
CA VAL A 462 -9.44 0.23 17.72
C VAL A 462 -9.68 0.66 19.17
N LEU A 463 -10.94 0.93 19.52
CA LEU A 463 -11.36 1.34 20.86
C LEU A 463 -12.38 0.33 21.37
N PHE A 464 -12.02 -0.41 22.42
CA PHE A 464 -12.91 -1.41 23.01
C PHE A 464 -14.03 -0.78 23.83
N GLY A 465 -15.25 -1.26 23.62
CA GLY A 465 -16.41 -0.92 24.43
C GLY A 465 -16.31 -1.51 25.83
N TYR A 466 -16.96 -0.85 26.80
CA TYR A 466 -17.18 -1.40 28.13
C TYR A 466 -18.68 -1.39 28.43
N GLU A 467 -19.13 -2.29 29.33
CA GLU A 467 -20.54 -2.39 29.77
C GLU A 467 -21.16 -1.07 30.26
N ASN A 468 -20.33 -0.11 30.69
CA ASN A 468 -20.79 1.19 31.15
C ASN A 468 -20.95 2.23 30.01
N GLY A 469 -20.78 1.84 28.75
CA GLY A 469 -20.81 2.70 27.57
C GLY A 469 -19.56 3.59 27.42
N SER A 470 -18.49 3.37 28.18
CA SER A 470 -17.21 4.06 27.92
C SER A 470 -16.31 3.23 27.02
N PHE A 471 -15.36 3.88 26.35
CA PHE A 471 -14.40 3.20 25.49
C PHE A 471 -13.00 3.22 26.11
N ALA A 472 -12.26 2.14 25.87
CA ALA A 472 -10.84 2.06 26.17
C ALA A 472 -10.06 3.13 25.40
N LYS A 473 -8.85 3.41 25.87
CA LYS A 473 -7.89 4.17 25.05
C LYS A 473 -7.61 3.39 23.77
N GLU A 474 -7.51 4.10 22.65
CA GLU A 474 -7.19 3.50 21.36
C GLU A 474 -5.97 2.56 21.42
N THR A 475 -6.10 1.44 20.73
CA THR A 475 -5.00 0.59 20.31
C THR A 475 -4.79 0.81 18.83
N ARG A 476 -3.56 1.10 18.42
CA ARG A 476 -3.24 1.43 17.02
C ARG A 476 -2.54 0.28 16.34
N TYR A 477 -2.96 -0.01 15.12
CA TYR A 477 -2.36 -1.01 14.25
C TYR A 477 -1.91 -0.32 12.97
N LEU A 478 -0.63 -0.41 12.63
CA LEU A 478 -0.14 0.11 11.35
C LEU A 478 -0.73 -0.73 10.22
N VAL A 479 -1.31 -0.07 9.22
CA VAL A 479 -2.00 -0.75 8.11
C VAL A 479 -1.44 -0.39 6.73
N GLY A 480 -0.46 0.52 6.66
CA GLY A 480 0.12 1.07 5.43
C GLY A 480 -0.38 2.49 5.14
N SER A 481 0.16 3.14 4.10
CA SER A 481 -0.06 4.58 3.92
C SER A 481 -1.49 4.98 3.49
N TYR A 482 -1.98 6.14 3.93
CA TYR A 482 -3.27 6.69 3.49
C TYR A 482 -4.47 5.71 3.52
N PRO A 483 -4.78 5.05 4.65
CA PRO A 483 -6.01 4.26 4.78
C PRO A 483 -7.25 5.14 4.61
N GLN A 484 -8.14 4.74 3.70
CA GLN A 484 -9.34 5.50 3.31
C GLN A 484 -10.66 4.83 3.68
N SER A 485 -10.70 3.51 3.85
CA SER A 485 -11.95 2.82 4.17
C SER A 485 -11.70 1.73 5.18
N VAL A 486 -12.63 1.53 6.11
CA VAL A 486 -12.61 0.43 7.07
C VAL A 486 -13.97 -0.23 7.15
N ALA A 487 -14.00 -1.56 7.26
CA ALA A 487 -15.20 -2.37 7.46
C ALA A 487 -14.95 -3.43 8.54
N VAL A 488 -16.01 -3.99 9.11
CA VAL A 488 -15.92 -5.12 10.05
C VAL A 488 -16.85 -6.26 9.61
N GLY A 489 -16.47 -7.50 9.90
CA GLY A 489 -17.20 -8.70 9.53
C GLY A 489 -16.45 -9.95 9.98
N ASP A 490 -17.14 -11.08 10.14
CA ASP A 490 -16.51 -12.37 10.42
C ASP A 490 -16.01 -12.98 9.08
N PHE A 491 -14.71 -12.86 8.79
CA PHE A 491 -14.11 -13.33 7.53
C PHE A 491 -13.53 -14.75 7.66
N ASN A 492 -13.42 -15.26 8.88
CA ASN A 492 -12.80 -16.53 9.19
C ASN A 492 -13.79 -17.56 9.77
N ASN A 493 -15.06 -17.19 9.87
CA ASN A 493 -16.18 -17.96 10.41
C ASN A 493 -15.91 -18.54 11.81
N ASP A 494 -15.07 -17.86 12.59
CA ASP A 494 -14.74 -18.25 13.97
C ASP A 494 -15.68 -17.61 15.00
N THR A 495 -16.72 -16.90 14.53
CA THR A 495 -17.72 -16.15 15.29
C THR A 495 -17.24 -14.84 15.90
N LEU A 496 -16.00 -14.44 15.61
CA LEU A 496 -15.40 -13.19 16.05
C LEU A 496 -15.37 -12.23 14.86
N LEU A 497 -15.71 -10.96 15.08
CA LEU A 497 -15.62 -9.98 14.01
C LEU A 497 -14.16 -9.63 13.76
N ASP A 498 -13.79 -9.58 12.49
CA ASP A 498 -12.56 -8.99 12.04
C ASP A 498 -12.77 -7.61 11.37
N ILE A 499 -11.71 -6.84 11.15
CA ILE A 499 -11.75 -5.55 10.41
C ILE A 499 -11.58 -5.79 8.89
N VAL A 500 -11.41 -4.82 7.99
CA VAL A 500 -10.95 -4.81 6.57
C VAL A 500 -10.59 -3.36 6.29
N VAL A 501 -9.45 -3.06 5.66
CA VAL A 501 -9.02 -1.67 5.43
C VAL A 501 -8.57 -1.49 3.98
N ALA A 502 -8.86 -0.35 3.35
CA ALA A 502 -8.37 -0.01 2.01
C ALA A 502 -7.46 1.22 2.06
N ASN A 503 -6.28 1.13 1.46
CA ASN A 503 -5.25 2.18 1.46
C ASN A 503 -5.09 2.82 0.07
N SER A 504 -4.77 4.12 0.02
CA SER A 504 -4.70 4.89 -1.25
C SER A 504 -3.29 5.23 -1.74
N ALA A 505 -2.25 4.94 -0.94
CA ALA A 505 -0.83 4.86 -1.34
C ALA A 505 -0.10 3.93 -0.34
N GLY A 506 1.10 3.42 -0.56
CA GLY A 506 1.70 2.52 0.44
C GLY A 506 3.09 1.98 0.15
N ASP A 507 4.13 2.67 0.58
CA ASP A 507 5.43 2.05 0.75
C ASP A 507 5.41 1.15 2.02
N ASP A 508 6.09 -0.01 1.98
CA ASP A 508 6.61 -0.67 3.20
C ASP A 508 7.81 0.17 3.64
N VAL A 509 7.51 1.32 4.27
CA VAL A 509 8.52 2.32 4.61
C VAL A 509 9.40 1.81 5.74
N ILE A 510 10.68 1.57 5.46
CA ILE A 510 11.73 1.55 6.47
C ILE A 510 12.35 2.95 6.51
N GLY A 511 12.14 3.66 7.63
CA GLY A 511 12.76 4.97 7.79
C GLY A 511 12.36 6.01 6.72
N SER A 512 13.29 6.86 6.30
CA SER A 512 13.09 7.76 5.15
C SER A 512 14.45 8.01 4.49
N TYR A 513 14.54 7.74 3.19
CA TYR A 513 15.76 7.78 2.38
C TYR A 513 16.91 6.95 3.01
N PRO A 514 16.77 5.62 3.14
CA PRO A 514 17.75 4.75 3.78
C PRO A 514 19.09 4.71 3.02
N GLN A 515 20.22 4.73 3.75
CA GLN A 515 21.56 4.89 3.17
C GLN A 515 22.58 3.83 3.58
N SER A 516 22.38 3.16 4.71
CA SER A 516 23.36 2.18 5.20
C SER A 516 22.66 1.13 6.01
N VAL A 517 23.07 -0.12 5.82
CA VAL A 517 22.59 -1.27 6.59
C VAL A 517 23.74 -1.91 7.36
N ALA A 518 23.47 -2.38 8.58
CA ALA A 518 24.35 -3.29 9.31
C ALA A 518 23.52 -4.43 9.91
N VAL A 519 24.16 -5.59 10.06
CA VAL A 519 23.52 -6.85 10.45
C VAL A 519 24.23 -7.39 11.68
N GLY A 520 23.47 -7.77 12.72
CA GLY A 520 24.00 -8.35 13.94
C GLY A 520 22.88 -8.76 14.90
N ASP A 521 23.20 -9.56 15.91
CA ASP A 521 22.25 -10.01 16.93
C ASP A 521 22.20 -8.96 18.07
N PHE A 522 21.15 -8.12 18.10
CA PHE A 522 21.01 -7.02 19.07
C PHE A 522 20.33 -7.46 20.37
N ASN A 523 19.59 -8.57 20.36
CA ASN A 523 18.86 -9.08 21.52
C ASN A 523 19.45 -10.38 22.12
N ASN A 524 20.58 -10.85 21.57
CA ASN A 524 21.28 -12.08 21.94
C ASN A 524 20.42 -13.36 21.83
N ASP A 525 19.48 -13.40 20.89
CA ASP A 525 18.61 -14.56 20.65
C ASP A 525 19.16 -15.55 19.60
N THR A 526 20.36 -15.29 19.07
CA THR A 526 21.08 -16.02 18.02
C THR A 526 20.55 -15.85 16.60
N LEU A 527 19.50 -15.06 16.40
CA LEU A 527 19.01 -14.66 15.09
C LEU A 527 19.64 -13.32 14.70
N LEU A 528 19.76 -13.10 13.38
CA LEU A 528 20.34 -11.86 12.88
C LEU A 528 19.28 -10.77 12.78
N ASP A 529 19.56 -9.64 13.40
CA ASP A 529 18.77 -8.42 13.33
C ASP A 529 19.39 -7.42 12.34
N ILE A 530 18.64 -6.37 12.01
CA ILE A 530 19.06 -5.34 11.06
C ILE A 530 18.91 -3.94 11.67
N VAL A 531 19.91 -3.10 11.43
CA VAL A 531 19.82 -1.65 11.62
C VAL A 531 20.02 -0.92 10.29
N VAL A 532 19.18 0.08 10.02
CA VAL A 532 19.21 0.92 8.82
C VAL A 532 19.35 2.39 9.19
N ALA A 533 20.30 3.10 8.58
CA ALA A 533 20.46 4.54 8.72
C ALA A 533 19.60 5.32 7.73
N ASN A 534 18.77 6.24 8.24
CA ASN A 534 17.73 6.91 7.47
C ASN A 534 18.03 8.40 7.32
N SER A 535 18.58 8.77 6.17
CA SER A 535 19.22 10.07 6.01
C SER A 535 18.26 11.26 5.96
N ALA A 536 17.00 11.05 5.56
CA ALA A 536 15.97 12.08 5.58
C ALA A 536 15.21 12.10 6.92
N GLY A 537 15.21 10.99 7.67
CA GLY A 537 14.54 10.87 8.97
C GLY A 537 15.35 11.35 10.16
N ASP A 538 16.67 11.55 10.00
CA ASP A 538 17.61 11.82 11.11
C ASP A 538 17.52 10.75 12.23
N ASP A 539 17.22 9.50 11.84
CA ASP A 539 17.05 8.35 12.72
C ASP A 539 17.72 7.08 12.15
N VAL A 540 17.73 6.03 12.96
CA VAL A 540 17.98 4.65 12.52
C VAL A 540 16.76 3.79 12.79
N SER A 541 16.42 2.89 11.87
CA SER A 541 15.41 1.83 12.07
C SER A 541 16.11 0.55 12.51
N VAL A 542 15.64 -0.06 13.60
CA VAL A 542 16.09 -1.37 14.09
C VAL A 542 14.97 -2.38 13.92
N LEU A 543 15.29 -3.56 13.41
CA LEU A 543 14.36 -4.64 13.13
C LEU A 543 14.92 -5.95 13.68
N LEU A 544 14.19 -6.58 14.59
CA LEU A 544 14.58 -7.86 15.18
C LEU A 544 14.19 -9.01 14.24
N GLY A 545 15.08 -9.96 14.03
CA GLY A 545 14.90 -11.09 13.13
C GLY A 545 14.07 -12.22 13.74
N TYR A 546 13.47 -13.02 12.87
CA TYR A 546 12.79 -14.27 13.20
C TYR A 546 13.40 -15.44 12.43
N ASP A 547 13.21 -16.65 12.93
CA ASP A 547 13.80 -17.91 12.42
C ASP A 547 13.43 -18.26 10.97
N ASN A 548 12.40 -17.62 10.43
CA ASN A 548 11.92 -17.82 9.06
C ASN A 548 12.49 -16.78 8.06
N GLY A 549 13.42 -15.93 8.48
CA GLY A 549 13.97 -14.83 7.67
C GLY A 549 13.08 -13.60 7.56
N SER A 550 11.99 -13.53 8.34
CA SER A 550 11.17 -12.32 8.50
C SER A 550 11.67 -11.47 9.68
N PHE A 551 11.16 -10.24 9.78
CA PHE A 551 11.56 -9.28 10.81
C PHE A 551 10.34 -8.72 11.55
N GLY A 552 10.51 -8.42 12.83
CA GLY A 552 9.53 -7.70 13.63
C GLY A 552 9.36 -6.24 13.22
N ASN A 553 8.43 -5.57 13.91
CA ASN A 553 8.15 -4.15 13.65
C ASN A 553 9.39 -3.27 13.82
N GLU A 554 9.54 -2.27 12.94
CA GLU A 554 10.64 -1.32 13.06
C GLU A 554 10.54 -0.50 14.36
N THR A 555 11.67 -0.35 15.04
CA THR A 555 11.83 0.59 16.15
C THR A 555 12.83 1.67 15.74
N ARG A 556 12.42 2.94 15.80
CA ARG A 556 13.26 4.06 15.37
C ARG A 556 13.96 4.75 16.54
N TYR A 557 15.23 5.08 16.35
CA TYR A 557 16.04 5.82 17.31
C TYR A 557 16.64 7.07 16.66
N SER A 558 16.39 8.24 17.24
CA SER A 558 16.94 9.50 16.73
C SER A 558 18.46 9.54 16.81
N VAL A 559 19.10 10.06 15.77
CA VAL A 559 20.55 10.23 15.68
C VAL A 559 20.91 11.66 15.21
N GLY A 560 22.16 11.87 14.81
CA GLY A 560 22.63 13.16 14.28
C GLY A 560 22.06 13.45 12.89
N SER A 561 22.29 14.68 12.41
CA SER A 561 21.67 15.14 11.15
C SER A 561 22.31 14.52 9.91
N ARG A 562 21.45 13.98 9.04
CA ARG A 562 21.73 13.23 7.81
C ARG A 562 22.67 12.04 8.05
N PRO A 563 22.21 11.00 8.76
CA PRO A 563 22.98 9.77 8.97
C PRO A 563 23.21 9.06 7.63
N ILE A 564 24.45 8.66 7.36
CA ILE A 564 24.84 8.15 6.03
C ILE A 564 25.55 6.78 6.09
N SER A 565 26.11 6.41 7.24
CA SER A 565 26.83 5.15 7.42
C SER A 565 26.63 4.67 8.85
N VAL A 566 26.34 3.38 9.01
CA VAL A 566 26.17 2.70 10.30
C VAL A 566 27.16 1.56 10.44
N ALA A 567 27.69 1.37 11.64
CA ALA A 567 28.46 0.20 12.05
C ALA A 567 28.02 -0.24 13.45
N ILE A 568 28.35 -1.47 13.83
CA ILE A 568 27.92 -2.07 15.10
C ILE A 568 29.11 -2.73 15.81
N GLY A 569 29.06 -2.77 17.14
CA GLY A 569 30.06 -3.41 17.97
C GLY A 569 29.81 -3.18 19.46
N ASP A 570 30.40 -3.99 20.33
CA ASP A 570 30.30 -3.81 21.78
C ASP A 570 31.31 -2.74 22.26
N PHE A 571 30.87 -1.49 22.42
CA PHE A 571 31.75 -0.38 22.80
C PHE A 571 31.97 -0.29 24.32
N ASN A 572 31.10 -0.90 25.12
CA ASN A 572 31.12 -0.80 26.57
C ASN A 572 31.54 -2.09 27.29
N LYS A 573 31.78 -3.17 26.55
CA LYS A 573 32.14 -4.52 27.00
C LYS A 573 31.07 -5.20 27.85
N ASP A 574 29.80 -4.97 27.53
CA ASP A 574 28.67 -5.61 28.21
C ASP A 574 28.13 -6.83 27.46
N THR A 575 28.80 -7.26 26.38
CA THR A 575 28.46 -8.38 25.50
C THR A 575 27.24 -8.17 24.61
N ARG A 576 26.73 -6.93 24.51
CA ARG A 576 25.64 -6.57 23.61
C ARG A 576 26.18 -5.68 22.50
N LEU A 577 25.58 -5.78 21.33
CA LEU A 577 25.94 -4.93 20.20
C LEU A 577 25.37 -3.52 20.41
N ASP A 578 26.25 -2.53 20.31
CA ASP A 578 25.91 -1.12 20.26
C ASP A 578 25.95 -0.62 18.79
N ILE A 579 25.36 0.55 18.54
CA ILE A 579 25.30 1.17 17.21
C ILE A 579 26.17 2.44 17.17
N VAL A 580 26.94 2.64 16.10
CA VAL A 580 27.56 3.92 15.76
C VAL A 580 27.13 4.40 14.37
N VAL A 581 26.81 5.69 14.25
CA VAL A 581 26.29 6.29 13.02
C VAL A 581 27.05 7.57 12.66
N ALA A 582 27.56 7.65 11.44
CA ALA A 582 28.18 8.87 10.89
C ALA A 582 27.12 9.85 10.37
N ASN A 583 27.11 11.07 10.90
CA ASN A 583 26.11 12.09 10.59
C ASN A 583 26.72 13.19 9.73
N GLN A 584 26.42 13.15 8.44
CA GLN A 584 27.13 13.91 7.41
C GLN A 584 27.00 15.43 7.60
N VAL A 585 25.84 15.93 8.04
CA VAL A 585 25.63 17.37 8.29
C VAL A 585 26.05 17.76 9.70
N GLY A 586 25.87 16.85 10.67
CA GLY A 586 26.27 17.06 12.05
C GLY A 586 27.78 17.23 12.24
N ASN A 587 28.61 16.68 11.33
CA ASN A 587 30.05 16.54 11.52
C ASN A 587 30.38 15.82 12.85
N ASP A 588 29.56 14.82 13.19
CA ASP A 588 29.69 14.01 14.39
C ASP A 588 29.35 12.55 14.07
N VAL A 589 29.66 11.68 15.02
CA VAL A 589 29.10 10.33 15.10
C VAL A 589 28.16 10.22 16.28
N SER A 590 27.07 9.47 16.12
CA SER A 590 26.13 9.14 17.19
C SER A 590 26.40 7.71 17.65
N VAL A 591 26.52 7.49 18.96
CA VAL A 591 26.69 6.16 19.58
C VAL A 591 25.48 5.85 20.45
N LEU A 592 24.86 4.69 20.23
CA LEU A 592 23.66 4.23 20.94
C LEU A 592 23.97 2.87 21.58
N LEU A 593 23.77 2.76 22.89
CA LEU A 593 24.09 1.53 23.62
C LEU A 593 22.94 0.52 23.57
N GLY A 594 23.26 -0.74 23.34
CA GLY A 594 22.30 -1.83 23.32
C GLY A 594 21.81 -2.23 24.71
N TYR A 595 20.55 -2.61 24.79
CA TYR A 595 19.94 -3.28 25.93
C TYR A 595 19.58 -4.73 25.56
N GLU A 596 19.42 -5.58 26.58
CA GLU A 596 19.20 -7.03 26.42
C GLU A 596 17.96 -7.39 25.57
N ASN A 597 16.97 -6.50 25.49
CA ASN A 597 15.76 -6.71 24.71
C ASN A 597 15.85 -6.22 23.25
N GLY A 598 17.05 -5.91 22.75
CA GLY A 598 17.25 -5.33 21.40
C GLY A 598 16.88 -3.86 21.29
N SER A 599 16.61 -3.17 22.41
CA SER A 599 16.37 -1.73 22.42
C SER A 599 17.64 -0.92 22.68
N PHE A 600 17.64 0.37 22.34
CA PHE A 600 18.82 1.22 22.45
C PHE A 600 18.64 2.42 23.37
N ALA A 601 19.73 2.79 24.04
CA ALA A 601 19.83 4.04 24.80
C ALA A 601 19.80 5.26 23.87
N LYS A 602 19.47 6.42 24.46
CA LYS A 602 19.58 7.70 23.77
C LYS A 602 21.01 7.93 23.25
N GLU A 603 21.11 8.57 22.08
CA GLU A 603 22.38 8.78 21.42
C GLU A 603 23.34 9.69 22.21
N THR A 604 24.62 9.33 22.20
CA THR A 604 25.72 10.20 22.63
C THR A 604 26.54 10.60 21.41
N ARG A 605 26.80 11.89 21.22
CA ARG A 605 27.44 12.41 20.00
C ARG A 605 28.90 12.81 20.23
N TYR A 606 29.76 12.44 19.29
CA TYR A 606 31.19 12.76 19.31
C TYR A 606 31.59 13.47 18.02
N SER A 607 32.20 14.66 18.13
CA SER A 607 32.59 15.45 16.98
C SER A 607 33.73 14.81 16.19
N VAL A 608 33.60 14.82 14.86
CA VAL A 608 34.64 14.40 13.90
C VAL A 608 34.96 15.58 12.97
N ASP A 609 35.79 15.36 11.93
CA ASP A 609 36.03 16.41 10.93
C ASP A 609 34.86 16.55 9.93
N SER A 610 35.05 17.36 8.89
CA SER A 610 33.96 17.87 8.07
C SER A 610 33.42 16.84 7.07
N TYR A 611 32.11 16.67 7.08
CA TYR A 611 31.33 15.86 6.13
C TYR A 611 31.67 14.36 6.18
N PRO A 612 31.44 13.68 7.32
CA PRO A 612 31.71 12.25 7.47
C PRO A 612 30.85 11.41 6.50
N GLN A 613 31.43 10.38 5.92
CA GLN A 613 30.80 9.52 4.90
C GLN A 613 30.74 8.04 5.24
N SER A 614 31.73 7.53 5.97
CA SER A 614 31.85 6.10 6.26
C SER A 614 32.43 5.95 7.64
N VAL A 615 31.86 5.04 8.42
CA VAL A 615 32.33 4.65 9.75
C VAL A 615 32.68 3.16 9.78
N ALA A 616 33.75 2.82 10.48
CA ALA A 616 34.10 1.44 10.80
C ALA A 616 34.60 1.37 12.26
N VAL A 617 34.59 0.16 12.83
CA VAL A 617 34.90 -0.06 14.25
C VAL A 617 35.90 -1.20 14.41
N GLY A 618 36.90 -1.01 15.26
CA GLY A 618 37.96 -1.98 15.50
C GLY A 618 38.86 -1.54 16.64
N ASP A 619 39.65 -2.45 17.22
CA ASP A 619 40.62 -2.11 18.27
C ASP A 619 41.94 -1.63 17.62
N PHE A 620 42.12 -0.31 17.50
CA PHE A 620 43.30 0.26 16.82
C PHE A 620 44.48 0.52 17.78
N ASN A 621 44.24 0.43 19.09
CA ASN A 621 45.26 0.66 20.12
C ASN A 621 45.66 -0.62 20.89
N ASN A 622 45.05 -1.76 20.56
CA ASN A 622 45.22 -3.07 21.15
C ASN A 622 44.94 -3.09 22.67
N ASP A 623 43.93 -2.32 23.11
CA ASP A 623 43.49 -2.26 24.50
C ASP A 623 42.26 -3.14 24.80
N THR A 624 41.84 -3.92 23.81
CA THR A 624 40.68 -4.83 23.75
C THR A 624 39.32 -4.13 23.68
N ARG A 625 39.24 -2.79 23.61
CA ARG A 625 38.00 -2.05 23.36
C ARG A 625 37.91 -1.69 21.88
N LEU A 626 36.67 -1.56 21.40
CA LEU A 626 36.45 -1.08 20.05
C LEU A 626 36.59 0.45 20.01
N ASP A 627 37.38 0.91 19.05
CA ASP A 627 37.55 2.29 18.68
C ASP A 627 36.74 2.59 17.40
N ILE A 628 36.57 3.87 17.07
CA ILE A 628 35.80 4.33 15.90
C ILE A 628 36.74 5.02 14.91
N VAL A 629 36.61 4.66 13.63
CA VAL A 629 37.29 5.35 12.52
C VAL A 629 36.27 5.92 11.54
N VAL A 630 36.49 7.16 11.07
CA VAL A 630 35.53 7.89 10.22
C VAL A 630 36.23 8.59 9.06
N ALA A 631 35.77 8.35 7.83
CA ALA A 631 36.24 9.06 6.64
C ALA A 631 35.48 10.36 6.48
N ASN A 632 36.21 11.48 6.37
CA ASN A 632 35.62 12.80 6.25
C ASN A 632 35.92 13.40 4.88
N THR A 633 34.89 13.46 4.04
CA THR A 633 35.04 13.83 2.63
C THR A 633 35.49 15.27 2.43
N ALA A 634 35.00 16.22 3.23
CA ALA A 634 35.30 17.64 2.99
C ALA A 634 36.66 18.06 3.56
N SER A 635 37.09 17.47 4.68
CA SER A 635 38.41 17.72 5.27
C SER A 635 39.55 16.92 4.63
N ASN A 636 39.25 15.91 3.80
CA ASN A 636 40.25 15.04 3.14
C ASN A 636 41.13 14.29 4.16
N ASP A 637 40.49 13.74 5.19
CA ASP A 637 41.15 12.99 6.25
C ASP A 637 40.27 11.85 6.78
N VAL A 638 40.88 11.05 7.65
CA VAL A 638 40.23 10.03 8.46
C VAL A 638 40.44 10.38 9.93
N SER A 639 39.34 10.49 10.69
CA SER A 639 39.36 10.67 12.14
C SER A 639 39.42 9.32 12.86
N VAL A 640 40.27 9.18 13.87
CA VAL A 640 40.32 8.00 14.77
C VAL A 640 39.98 8.44 16.19
N LEU A 641 38.93 7.82 16.75
CA LEU A 641 38.38 8.09 18.06
C LEU A 641 38.62 6.88 18.95
N LEU A 642 39.42 7.05 20.01
CA LEU A 642 39.73 5.96 20.94
C LEU A 642 38.68 5.86 22.05
N GLY A 643 38.26 4.63 22.35
CA GLY A 643 37.32 4.34 23.43
C GLY A 643 38.01 4.26 24.80
N TYR A 644 37.43 4.88 25.83
CA TYR A 644 37.92 4.81 27.21
C TYR A 644 36.88 4.22 28.18
N ASP A 645 37.27 4.03 29.45
CA ASP A 645 36.35 3.66 30.52
C ASP A 645 35.12 4.57 30.58
N TYR A 646 33.93 3.97 30.63
CA TYR A 646 32.63 4.65 30.64
C TYR A 646 32.26 5.39 29.34
N LEU A 647 32.62 4.81 28.18
CA LEU A 647 32.13 5.19 26.84
C LEU A 647 32.56 6.57 26.33
N VAL A 648 33.55 7.21 26.95
CA VAL A 648 34.07 8.47 26.44
C VAL A 648 34.98 8.21 25.24
N PHE A 649 34.51 8.51 24.03
CA PHE A 649 35.36 8.54 22.85
C PHE A 649 36.11 9.86 22.76
N VAL A 650 37.43 9.79 22.59
CA VAL A 650 38.27 10.97 22.37
C VAL A 650 38.89 10.88 21.00
N LYS A 651 38.61 11.88 20.16
CA LYS A 651 39.30 12.03 18.88
C LYS A 651 40.79 12.25 19.14
N GLN A 652 41.58 11.25 18.79
CA GLN A 652 43.01 11.22 19.12
C GLN A 652 43.87 11.55 17.90
N MET A 653 43.42 11.14 16.71
CA MET A 653 44.23 11.19 15.49
C MET A 653 43.44 11.66 14.27
N MET A 654 44.17 12.26 13.34
CA MET A 654 43.74 12.64 12.00
C MET A 654 44.75 12.09 11.00
N LEU A 655 44.30 11.27 10.06
CA LEU A 655 45.11 10.67 9.01
C LEU A 655 44.81 11.37 7.69
N ILE A 656 45.80 12.04 7.10
CA ILE A 656 45.62 12.85 5.88
C ILE A 656 45.60 11.92 4.65
N THR A 657 44.53 11.97 3.85
CA THR A 657 44.38 11.15 2.64
C THR A 657 44.84 11.86 1.35
N GLY A 658 45.35 13.09 1.50
CA GLY A 658 45.86 13.92 0.40
C GLY A 658 44.86 14.97 -0.08
N ASN A 659 45.36 16.07 -0.66
CA ASN A 659 44.53 17.22 -1.02
C ASN A 659 43.53 16.86 -2.15
N GLY A 660 42.24 17.13 -1.92
CA GLY A 660 41.17 16.84 -2.87
C GLY A 660 40.85 15.35 -3.03
N SER A 661 41.35 14.48 -2.14
CA SER A 661 41.12 13.03 -2.17
C SER A 661 39.65 12.64 -1.97
N ARG A 662 38.91 13.40 -1.14
CA ARG A 662 37.50 13.12 -0.78
C ARG A 662 37.28 11.66 -0.39
N PRO A 663 37.79 11.24 0.79
CA PRO A 663 37.63 9.86 1.25
C PRO A 663 36.15 9.53 1.44
N HIS A 664 35.70 8.42 0.84
CA HIS A 664 34.27 8.11 0.70
C HIS A 664 33.87 6.81 1.41
N SER A 665 34.70 5.77 1.34
CA SER A 665 34.45 4.45 1.94
C SER A 665 35.68 3.99 2.70
N LEU A 666 35.47 3.33 3.84
CA LEU A 666 36.51 2.71 4.67
C LEU A 666 36.35 1.20 4.72
N VAL A 667 37.48 0.52 4.89
CA VAL A 667 37.56 -0.88 5.32
C VAL A 667 38.70 -1.01 6.32
N ILE A 668 38.63 -2.01 7.19
CA ILE A 668 39.66 -2.27 8.20
C ILE A 668 40.05 -3.74 8.12
N SER A 669 41.33 -4.03 8.20
CA SER A 669 41.89 -5.39 8.21
C SER A 669 43.38 -5.31 8.54
N ASP A 670 44.02 -6.42 8.82
CA ASP A 670 45.48 -6.51 8.88
C ASP A 670 46.04 -6.78 7.47
N PHE A 671 46.48 -5.73 6.75
CA PHE A 671 46.95 -5.88 5.36
C PHE A 671 48.40 -6.38 5.27
N ASN A 672 49.13 -6.42 6.39
CA ASN A 672 50.56 -6.74 6.41
C ASN A 672 50.92 -7.92 7.34
N ASN A 673 49.92 -8.55 7.95
CA ASN A 673 50.00 -9.65 8.92
C ASN A 673 50.89 -9.38 10.14
N ASP A 674 50.93 -8.13 10.62
CA ASP A 674 51.67 -7.78 11.84
C ASP A 674 50.82 -7.86 13.13
N GLY A 675 49.54 -8.19 12.99
CA GLY A 675 48.58 -8.34 14.07
C GLY A 675 47.94 -7.04 14.52
N LEU A 676 48.21 -5.91 13.87
CA LEU A 676 47.56 -4.63 14.10
C LEU A 676 46.50 -4.38 13.01
N ILE A 677 45.41 -3.69 13.38
CA ILE A 677 44.37 -3.33 12.42
C ILE A 677 44.83 -2.11 11.61
N ASP A 678 44.89 -2.28 10.29
CA ASP A 678 45.18 -1.23 9.32
C ASP A 678 43.89 -0.62 8.76
N ILE A 679 44.01 0.54 8.09
CA ILE A 679 42.86 1.27 7.50
C ILE A 679 43.02 1.38 5.99
N GLY A 680 42.07 0.84 5.24
CA GLY A 680 41.90 1.03 3.81
C GLY A 680 40.90 2.14 3.50
N VAL A 681 41.22 3.01 2.54
CA VAL A 681 40.40 4.18 2.18
C VAL A 681 40.26 4.30 0.67
N VAL A 682 39.03 4.52 0.22
CA VAL A 682 38.73 4.93 -1.16
C VAL A 682 38.75 6.44 -1.29
N ASN A 683 39.53 6.95 -2.25
CA ASN A 683 39.60 8.38 -2.54
C ASN A 683 38.91 8.68 -3.89
N LEU A 684 37.72 9.27 -3.82
CA LEU A 684 36.80 9.44 -4.95
C LEU A 684 37.41 10.21 -6.14
N PHE A 685 38.20 11.24 -5.87
CA PHE A 685 38.68 12.18 -6.91
C PHE A 685 40.15 12.03 -7.30
N THR A 686 40.90 11.14 -6.64
CA THR A 686 42.32 10.93 -6.94
C THR A 686 42.59 9.62 -7.68
N GLN A 687 41.54 8.89 -8.09
CA GLN A 687 41.63 7.63 -8.87
C GLN A 687 42.60 6.63 -8.23
N ASN A 688 42.52 6.53 -6.90
CA ASN A 688 43.37 5.67 -6.12
C ASN A 688 42.65 5.20 -4.86
N ILE A 689 43.17 4.11 -4.31
CA ILE A 689 42.88 3.68 -2.95
C ILE A 689 44.14 3.91 -2.12
N GLY A 690 43.98 4.09 -0.82
CA GLY A 690 45.11 4.23 0.07
C GLY A 690 45.00 3.35 1.31
N ILE A 691 46.15 2.87 1.78
CA ILE A 691 46.27 2.02 2.98
C ILE A 691 47.13 2.76 4.01
N PHE A 692 46.62 2.89 5.22
CA PHE A 692 47.37 3.32 6.39
C PHE A 692 47.76 2.10 7.21
N LEU A 693 49.05 1.75 7.17
CA LEU A 693 49.58 0.64 7.98
C LEU A 693 49.82 1.11 9.42
N ALA A 694 49.24 0.41 10.38
CA ALA A 694 49.62 0.50 11.78
C ALA A 694 51.08 0.01 11.94
N HIS A 695 51.79 0.49 12.96
CA HIS A 695 53.14 0.01 13.24
C HIS A 695 53.55 0.04 14.72
N ASP A 696 52.80 0.75 15.56
CA ASP A 696 52.88 0.74 17.02
C ASP A 696 51.48 1.06 17.59
N ASN A 697 51.19 0.71 18.85
CA ASN A 697 49.95 1.12 19.52
C ASN A 697 49.80 2.65 19.42
N MET A 698 48.73 3.11 18.75
CA MET A 698 48.39 4.52 18.53
C MET A 698 49.18 5.26 17.42
N SER A 699 49.75 4.58 16.42
CA SER A 699 50.35 5.27 15.28
C SER A 699 50.24 4.55 13.93
N PHE A 700 49.94 5.34 12.89
CA PHE A 700 49.85 4.88 11.51
C PHE A 700 50.98 5.49 10.67
N ARG A 701 51.49 4.72 9.71
CA ARG A 701 52.41 5.22 8.69
C ARG A 701 51.68 6.16 7.73
N ASN A 702 52.46 6.93 6.97
CA ASN A 702 51.91 7.69 5.84
C ASN A 702 51.20 6.75 4.85
N GLN A 703 50.12 7.25 4.26
CA GLN A 703 49.29 6.50 3.32
C GLN A 703 50.11 5.89 2.17
N LEU A 704 49.97 4.59 1.96
CA LEU A 704 50.42 3.90 0.75
C LEU A 704 49.32 4.00 -0.30
N THR A 705 49.60 4.64 -1.43
CA THR A 705 48.59 4.91 -2.46
C THR A 705 48.75 3.98 -3.67
N TYR A 706 47.66 3.34 -4.08
CA TYR A 706 47.60 2.42 -5.22
C TYR A 706 46.65 2.96 -6.29
N SER A 707 47.14 3.12 -7.51
CA SER A 707 46.33 3.67 -8.62
C SER A 707 45.34 2.64 -9.15
N THR A 708 44.08 3.03 -9.32
CA THR A 708 43.00 2.18 -9.85
C THR A 708 42.93 2.16 -11.39
N ARG A 709 43.96 2.64 -12.09
CA ARG A 709 44.00 2.99 -13.54
C ARG A 709 43.26 4.29 -13.89
N PRO A 710 43.66 4.95 -15.00
CA PRO A 710 42.95 6.12 -15.51
C PRO A 710 41.47 5.79 -15.80
N TYR A 711 40.57 6.71 -15.46
CA TYR A 711 39.11 6.65 -15.72
C TYR A 711 38.27 5.75 -14.80
N LEU A 712 38.85 5.15 -13.75
CA LEU A 712 38.06 4.56 -12.66
C LEU A 712 37.91 5.57 -11.52
N SER A 713 36.69 5.68 -10.97
CA SER A 713 36.34 6.56 -9.86
C SER A 713 35.89 5.71 -8.68
N PRO A 714 36.82 5.12 -7.91
CA PRO A 714 36.46 4.22 -6.82
C PRO A 714 35.56 4.96 -5.80
N CYS A 715 34.48 4.33 -5.32
CA CYS A 715 33.55 4.95 -4.35
C CYS A 715 33.09 4.05 -3.20
N SER A 716 33.24 2.73 -3.34
CA SER A 716 32.93 1.72 -2.31
C SER A 716 34.05 0.68 -2.27
N MET A 717 34.24 0.02 -1.13
CA MET A 717 35.30 -0.97 -0.94
C MET A 717 34.87 -2.07 0.03
N ALA A 718 35.35 -3.28 -0.22
CA ALA A 718 35.26 -4.41 0.70
C ALA A 718 36.58 -5.20 0.66
N VAL A 719 36.80 -6.05 1.66
CA VAL A 719 37.99 -6.89 1.78
C VAL A 719 37.59 -8.36 1.83
N GLY A 720 38.48 -9.24 1.39
CA GLY A 720 38.25 -10.67 1.30
C GLY A 720 39.53 -11.43 1.00
N ASP A 721 39.47 -12.75 0.94
CA ASP A 721 40.53 -13.62 0.38
C ASP A 721 39.95 -14.25 -0.89
N PHE A 722 40.27 -13.67 -2.05
CA PHE A 722 39.67 -14.06 -3.32
C PHE A 722 40.47 -15.14 -4.04
N ASN A 723 41.69 -15.42 -3.60
CA ASN A 723 42.61 -16.39 -4.21
C ASN A 723 43.02 -17.54 -3.25
N ASN A 724 42.44 -17.59 -2.05
CA ASN A 724 42.68 -18.57 -1.00
C ASN A 724 44.15 -18.67 -0.58
N ASP A 725 44.88 -17.55 -0.59
CA ASP A 725 46.28 -17.49 -0.14
C ASP A 725 46.44 -16.97 1.30
N THR A 726 45.32 -16.79 2.01
CA THR A 726 45.19 -16.26 3.38
C THR A 726 45.59 -14.78 3.53
N GLN A 727 45.88 -14.10 2.43
CA GLN A 727 46.16 -12.67 2.42
C GLN A 727 44.89 -11.87 2.17
N VAL A 728 44.86 -10.66 2.73
CA VAL A 728 43.73 -9.75 2.54
C VAL A 728 43.83 -9.10 1.16
N ASP A 729 42.85 -9.41 0.33
CA ASP A 729 42.59 -8.78 -0.96
C ASP A 729 41.58 -7.64 -0.82
N ILE A 730 41.52 -6.78 -1.84
CA ILE A 730 40.62 -5.62 -1.86
C ILE A 730 39.78 -5.64 -3.13
N VAL A 731 38.47 -5.47 -2.97
CA VAL A 731 37.54 -5.15 -4.07
C VAL A 731 37.04 -3.72 -3.91
N PHE A 732 36.90 -3.01 -5.02
CA PHE A 732 36.27 -1.69 -5.05
C PHE A 732 35.32 -1.50 -6.22
N GLY A 733 34.25 -0.77 -5.97
CA GLY A 733 33.24 -0.35 -6.92
C GLY A 733 33.61 1.02 -7.46
N SER A 734 33.39 1.25 -8.75
CA SER A 734 33.67 2.54 -9.39
C SER A 734 32.36 3.28 -9.69
N CYS A 735 32.22 4.51 -9.24
CA CYS A 735 31.04 5.32 -9.52
C CYS A 735 31.16 5.97 -10.91
N GLY A 736 30.15 5.78 -11.77
CA GLY A 736 30.15 6.33 -13.14
C GLY A 736 31.07 5.62 -14.12
N SER A 737 31.40 4.34 -13.87
CA SER A 737 32.00 3.44 -14.87
C SER A 737 31.29 2.08 -14.81
N ASP A 738 31.57 1.20 -15.79
CA ASP A 738 30.91 -0.11 -15.90
C ASP A 738 31.79 -1.25 -15.32
N THR A 739 32.56 -0.98 -14.25
CA THR A 739 33.62 -1.89 -13.81
C THR A 739 33.87 -2.01 -12.29
N VAL A 740 34.00 -3.22 -11.78
CA VAL A 740 34.54 -3.51 -10.43
C VAL A 740 36.04 -3.79 -10.54
N GLY A 741 36.83 -3.29 -9.60
CA GLY A 741 38.27 -3.52 -9.54
C GLY A 741 38.66 -4.41 -8.36
N VAL A 742 39.63 -5.30 -8.57
CA VAL A 742 40.16 -6.22 -7.55
C VAL A 742 41.68 -6.10 -7.50
N PHE A 743 42.21 -5.96 -6.29
CA PHE A 743 43.63 -6.03 -5.97
C PHE A 743 43.91 -7.27 -5.13
N LEU A 744 44.89 -8.07 -5.55
CA LEU A 744 45.39 -9.16 -4.72
C LEU A 744 46.45 -8.63 -3.74
N GLY A 745 46.32 -8.98 -2.47
CA GLY A 745 47.28 -8.65 -1.41
C GLY A 745 48.50 -9.57 -1.43
N TYR A 746 49.65 -9.05 -1.02
CA TYR A 746 50.86 -9.86 -0.82
C TYR A 746 51.20 -10.11 0.65
N GLY A 747 50.34 -9.69 1.58
CA GLY A 747 50.52 -9.92 3.02
C GLY A 747 51.63 -9.11 3.67
N ASN A 748 52.11 -8.05 3.04
CA ASN A 748 53.14 -7.14 3.56
C ASN A 748 52.71 -5.67 3.44
N GLY A 749 51.41 -5.42 3.31
CA GLY A 749 50.81 -4.12 3.04
C GLY A 749 50.88 -3.66 1.59
N SER A 750 51.49 -4.45 0.68
CA SER A 750 51.51 -4.15 -0.76
C SER A 750 50.47 -4.93 -1.56
N LEU A 751 49.92 -4.26 -2.58
CA LEU A 751 48.93 -4.80 -3.49
C LEU A 751 49.53 -5.09 -4.86
N GLY A 752 48.98 -6.10 -5.54
CA GLY A 752 49.28 -6.44 -6.93
C GLY A 752 48.73 -5.43 -7.94
N ASN A 753 48.67 -5.85 -9.20
CA ASN A 753 48.04 -5.04 -10.25
C ASN A 753 46.52 -5.19 -10.18
N VAL A 754 45.79 -4.08 -10.40
CA VAL A 754 44.33 -4.13 -10.45
C VAL A 754 43.82 -4.96 -11.62
N MET A 755 42.98 -5.93 -11.30
CA MET A 755 42.13 -6.68 -12.23
C MET A 755 40.77 -6.00 -12.30
N VAL A 756 40.18 -5.93 -13.49
CA VAL A 756 38.96 -5.14 -13.72
C VAL A 756 37.91 -6.03 -14.39
N TYR A 757 36.73 -6.09 -13.78
CA TYR A 757 35.61 -6.91 -14.22
C TYR A 757 34.47 -6.01 -14.72
N PRO A 758 33.96 -6.21 -15.95
CA PRO A 758 32.86 -5.44 -16.49
C PRO A 758 31.54 -5.83 -15.81
N THR A 759 30.74 -4.84 -15.43
CA THR A 759 29.39 -5.01 -14.88
C THR A 759 28.30 -4.88 -15.93
N GLY A 760 28.61 -4.36 -17.12
CA GLY A 760 27.66 -4.22 -18.23
C GLY A 760 26.59 -3.15 -18.02
N SER A 761 26.77 -2.28 -17.02
CA SER A 761 25.83 -1.23 -16.61
C SER A 761 26.60 0.02 -16.17
N ASN A 762 26.17 1.19 -16.63
CA ASN A 762 26.72 2.48 -16.18
C ASN A 762 25.93 2.97 -14.96
N SER A 763 26.18 2.29 -13.83
CA SER A 763 25.51 2.55 -12.57
C SER A 763 26.48 2.99 -11.49
N SER A 764 26.04 3.90 -10.64
CA SER A 764 26.67 4.23 -9.37
C SER A 764 26.61 3.01 -8.44
N ARG A 765 27.72 2.73 -7.75
CA ARG A 765 27.91 1.53 -6.93
C ARG A 765 28.29 1.94 -5.53
N TYR A 766 27.28 2.40 -4.80
CA TYR A 766 27.45 2.97 -3.48
C TYR A 766 27.80 1.92 -2.41
N SER A 767 27.48 0.65 -2.64
CA SER A 767 27.78 -0.45 -1.73
C SER A 767 28.24 -1.73 -2.44
N LEU A 768 29.11 -2.48 -1.77
CA LEU A 768 29.60 -3.80 -2.14
C LEU A 768 29.61 -4.65 -0.88
N ALA A 769 29.40 -5.95 -1.03
CA ALA A 769 29.57 -6.91 0.06
C ALA A 769 30.27 -8.16 -0.48
N VAL A 770 30.94 -8.89 0.40
CA VAL A 770 31.71 -10.09 0.08
C VAL A 770 31.23 -11.24 0.96
N GLY A 771 31.02 -12.40 0.36
CA GLY A 771 30.55 -13.60 1.05
C GLY A 771 30.43 -14.78 0.08
N ASP A 772 30.36 -16.01 0.61
CA ASP A 772 30.12 -17.22 -0.19
C ASP A 772 28.60 -17.35 -0.46
N ILE A 773 28.12 -16.70 -1.53
CA ILE A 773 26.69 -16.56 -1.83
C ILE A 773 26.15 -17.80 -2.53
N ASN A 774 27.00 -18.62 -3.15
CA ASN A 774 26.57 -19.86 -3.80
C ASN A 774 26.91 -21.12 -2.97
N ASN A 775 27.49 -20.95 -1.77
CA ASN A 775 27.89 -22.01 -0.85
C ASN A 775 28.90 -23.00 -1.47
N ASP A 776 29.85 -22.48 -2.26
CA ASP A 776 30.91 -23.25 -2.90
C ASP A 776 32.28 -23.15 -2.22
N THR A 777 32.33 -22.50 -1.04
CA THR A 777 33.50 -22.17 -0.21
C THR A 777 34.40 -21.06 -0.74
N MET A 778 34.07 -20.46 -1.89
CA MET A 778 34.81 -19.34 -2.46
C MET A 778 34.09 -18.03 -2.14
N GLN A 779 34.87 -16.94 -2.01
CA GLN A 779 34.28 -15.63 -1.77
C GLN A 779 33.73 -15.02 -3.07
N ASP A 780 32.45 -14.66 -3.05
CA ASP A 780 31.75 -13.95 -4.11
C ASP A 780 31.68 -12.45 -3.80
N ILE A 781 31.36 -11.66 -4.83
CA ILE A 781 31.16 -10.20 -4.70
C ILE A 781 29.72 -9.86 -5.06
N VAL A 782 29.02 -9.19 -4.15
CA VAL A 782 27.69 -8.61 -4.37
C VAL A 782 27.80 -7.11 -4.50
N ILE A 783 27.14 -6.52 -5.50
CA ILE A 783 27.17 -5.08 -5.78
C ILE A 783 25.75 -4.52 -5.92
N ALA A 784 25.54 -3.32 -5.39
CA ALA A 784 24.30 -2.57 -5.58
C ALA A 784 24.42 -1.68 -6.83
N ASN A 785 23.66 -1.98 -7.89
CA ASN A 785 23.59 -1.14 -9.07
C ASN A 785 22.43 -0.15 -8.93
N HIS A 786 22.71 0.95 -8.23
CA HIS A 786 21.76 2.02 -7.90
C HIS A 786 20.90 2.48 -9.09
N ASP A 787 21.52 2.88 -10.19
CA ASP A 787 20.83 3.52 -11.32
C ASP A 787 20.08 2.50 -12.20
N ASN A 788 20.46 1.22 -12.12
CA ASN A 788 19.84 0.15 -12.90
C ASN A 788 18.85 -0.70 -12.09
N ASN A 789 18.59 -0.35 -10.82
CA ASN A 789 17.64 -1.03 -9.92
C ASN A 789 17.84 -2.55 -9.85
N ASN A 790 19.08 -3.00 -9.66
CA ASN A 790 19.39 -4.42 -9.50
C ASN A 790 20.62 -4.66 -8.63
N LEU A 791 20.77 -5.90 -8.15
CA LEU A 791 22.03 -6.40 -7.61
C LEU A 791 22.84 -7.08 -8.71
N GLY A 792 24.16 -6.96 -8.63
CA GLY A 792 25.10 -7.74 -9.41
C GLY A 792 25.86 -8.72 -8.52
N ILE A 793 26.02 -9.97 -8.96
CA ILE A 793 26.79 -10.99 -8.24
C ILE A 793 27.88 -11.54 -9.15
N PHE A 794 29.12 -11.52 -8.67
CA PHE A 794 30.27 -12.16 -9.29
C PHE A 794 30.66 -13.37 -8.46
N LEU A 795 30.57 -14.56 -9.05
CA LEU A 795 30.95 -15.80 -8.38
C LEU A 795 32.47 -15.98 -8.42
N GLY A 796 33.09 -16.23 -7.27
CA GLY A 796 34.52 -16.41 -7.11
C GLY A 796 34.98 -17.80 -7.54
N TYR A 797 36.16 -17.89 -8.16
CA TYR A 797 36.79 -19.19 -8.48
C TYR A 797 37.90 -19.59 -7.49
N GLY A 798 38.15 -18.79 -6.45
CA GLY A 798 39.19 -19.06 -5.44
C GLY A 798 40.62 -18.96 -5.95
N ASN A 799 40.85 -18.27 -7.06
CA ASN A 799 42.18 -18.04 -7.65
C ASN A 799 42.42 -16.56 -7.99
N GLY A 800 41.62 -15.67 -7.41
CA GLY A 800 41.61 -14.24 -7.69
C GLY A 800 40.82 -13.84 -8.93
N THR A 801 40.09 -14.78 -9.56
CA THR A 801 39.22 -14.50 -10.72
C THR A 801 37.76 -14.84 -10.46
N PHE A 802 36.88 -14.19 -11.21
CA PHE A 802 35.43 -14.25 -11.02
C PHE A 802 34.67 -14.59 -12.30
N SER A 803 33.42 -15.03 -12.15
CA SER A 803 32.47 -15.27 -13.23
C SER A 803 32.12 -14.01 -14.01
N SER A 804 31.31 -14.16 -15.06
CA SER A 804 30.52 -13.03 -15.55
C SER A 804 29.49 -12.62 -14.48
N ILE A 805 29.16 -11.34 -14.44
CA ILE A 805 28.15 -10.81 -13.52
C ILE A 805 26.78 -11.48 -13.75
N ILE A 806 26.13 -11.84 -12.65
CA ILE A 806 24.74 -12.28 -12.60
C ILE A 806 23.92 -11.11 -12.08
N LEU A 807 22.86 -10.71 -12.77
CA LEU A 807 22.04 -9.57 -12.39
C LEU A 807 20.71 -10.04 -11.80
N PHE A 808 20.39 -9.53 -10.61
CA PHE A 808 19.14 -9.78 -9.90
C PHE A 808 18.32 -8.48 -9.84
N PRO A 809 17.24 -8.36 -10.62
CA PRO A 809 16.41 -7.16 -10.61
C PRO A 809 15.75 -6.97 -9.23
N LEU A 810 15.66 -5.71 -8.80
CA LEU A 810 14.94 -5.28 -7.61
C LEU A 810 13.67 -4.52 -8.01
N ASP A 811 12.92 -4.03 -7.02
CA ASP A 811 11.68 -3.32 -7.28
C ASP A 811 11.93 -2.00 -8.06
N TYR A 812 10.97 -1.54 -8.86
CA TYR A 812 11.10 -0.41 -9.77
C TYR A 812 11.25 0.87 -8.96
N GLY A 813 12.31 1.62 -9.23
CA GLY A 813 12.63 2.82 -8.47
C GLY A 813 13.26 2.54 -7.10
N SER A 814 13.59 1.28 -6.77
CA SER A 814 14.22 0.93 -5.48
C SER A 814 15.49 1.72 -5.20
N ASN A 815 16.30 1.97 -6.23
CA ASN A 815 17.62 2.60 -6.11
C ASN A 815 18.46 1.94 -4.98
N PRO A 816 18.90 0.69 -5.16
CA PRO A 816 19.63 -0.03 -4.12
C PRO A 816 20.89 0.73 -3.73
N PHE A 817 21.05 0.96 -2.44
CA PHE A 817 22.09 1.84 -1.94
C PHE A 817 23.07 1.14 -1.00
N SER A 818 22.57 0.27 -0.10
CA SER A 818 23.40 -0.47 0.86
C SER A 818 23.06 -1.95 0.89
N ILE A 819 24.06 -2.81 1.15
CA ILE A 819 23.93 -4.27 1.15
C ILE A 819 24.46 -4.82 2.48
N GLY A 820 23.68 -5.68 3.13
CA GLY A 820 24.10 -6.51 4.25
C GLY A 820 24.03 -7.98 3.83
N ILE A 821 24.94 -8.81 4.34
CA ILE A 821 24.95 -10.26 4.12
C ILE A 821 24.87 -10.95 5.49
N GLY A 822 24.03 -11.97 5.59
CA GLY A 822 23.87 -12.77 6.81
C GLY A 822 22.95 -13.96 6.55
N ASP A 823 22.98 -14.96 7.42
CA ASP A 823 22.03 -16.08 7.40
C ASP A 823 20.78 -15.67 8.22
N PHE A 824 19.78 -15.08 7.56
CA PHE A 824 18.61 -14.50 8.24
C PHE A 824 17.58 -15.55 8.62
N ASN A 825 17.57 -16.70 7.93
CA ASN A 825 16.64 -17.80 8.18
C ASN A 825 17.29 -19.03 8.88
N ASN A 826 18.55 -18.89 9.31
CA ASN A 826 19.35 -19.91 10.00
C ASN A 826 19.45 -21.24 9.23
N ASP A 827 19.46 -21.19 7.90
CA ASP A 827 19.58 -22.36 7.02
C ASP A 827 21.03 -22.71 6.64
N ARG A 828 21.99 -21.92 7.17
CA ARG A 828 23.44 -21.96 6.92
C ARG A 828 23.86 -21.51 5.53
N LYS A 829 23.02 -20.75 4.86
CA LYS A 829 23.35 -20.06 3.60
C LYS A 829 23.32 -18.56 3.84
N LEU A 830 24.05 -17.83 2.99
CA LEU A 830 24.14 -16.39 3.13
C LEU A 830 23.03 -15.73 2.32
N ASP A 831 22.14 -15.06 3.02
CA ASP A 831 21.08 -14.22 2.47
C ASP A 831 21.57 -12.77 2.30
N ILE A 832 20.77 -11.96 1.58
CA ILE A 832 21.13 -10.58 1.24
C ILE A 832 20.03 -9.62 1.71
N ALA A 833 20.41 -8.64 2.52
CA ALA A 833 19.57 -7.50 2.87
C ALA A 833 19.96 -6.27 2.02
N VAL A 834 18.98 -5.56 1.46
CA VAL A 834 19.21 -4.42 0.57
C VAL A 834 18.38 -3.22 1.01
N ALA A 835 19.06 -2.14 1.39
CA ALA A 835 18.42 -0.87 1.65
C ALA A 835 18.22 -0.08 0.34
N ASN A 836 16.97 0.31 0.08
CA ASN A 836 16.50 0.92 -1.17
C ASN A 836 16.05 2.35 -0.91
N ASN A 837 16.80 3.34 -1.41
CA ASN A 837 16.55 4.74 -1.08
C ASN A 837 15.47 5.40 -1.94
N GLY A 838 15.07 4.79 -3.05
CA GLY A 838 14.08 5.36 -3.95
C GLY A 838 12.64 4.94 -3.62
N THR A 839 12.48 3.87 -2.84
CA THR A 839 11.20 3.34 -2.34
C THR A 839 11.12 3.31 -0.82
N ASP A 840 12.12 3.89 -0.13
CA ASP A 840 12.26 3.83 1.32
C ASP A 840 12.04 2.43 1.92
N SER A 841 12.64 1.40 1.33
CA SER A 841 12.36 -0.01 1.70
C SER A 841 13.62 -0.82 2.02
N LEU A 842 13.42 -1.98 2.66
CA LEU A 842 14.45 -3.00 2.90
C LEU A 842 14.01 -4.33 2.27
N ASN A 843 14.75 -4.80 1.27
CA ASN A 843 14.48 -6.10 0.64
C ASN A 843 15.37 -7.18 1.27
N ILE A 844 14.78 -8.30 1.66
CA ILE A 844 15.49 -9.49 2.15
C ILE A 844 15.37 -10.59 1.09
N LEU A 845 16.51 -11.03 0.57
CA LEU A 845 16.63 -12.03 -0.48
C LEU A 845 17.19 -13.31 0.14
N LEU A 846 16.29 -14.26 0.42
CA LEU A 846 16.66 -15.54 1.01
C LEU A 846 17.22 -16.51 -0.04
N GLN A 847 18.30 -17.22 0.30
CA GLN A 847 18.94 -18.18 -0.59
C GLN A 847 18.25 -19.56 -0.52
N THR A 848 17.23 -19.76 -1.36
CA THR A 848 16.42 -21.00 -1.30
C THR A 848 17.03 -22.24 -1.98
N CYS A 849 18.13 -22.09 -2.74
CA CYS A 849 18.72 -23.16 -3.59
C CYS A 849 20.07 -23.61 -3.08
#